data_AF-A0A523ZED8-F1
#
_entry.id   AF-A0A523ZED8-F1
#
_cell.length_a   1.000
_cell.length_b   1.000
_cell.length_c   1.000
_cell.angle_alpha   90.00
_cell.angle_beta   90.00
_cell.angle_gamma   90.00
#
_symmetry.space_group_name_H-M   'P 1'
#
loop_
_entity.id
_entity.type
_entity.pdbx_description
1 polymer ?
#
loop_
_entity_poly.entity_id
_entity_poly.type
_entity_poly.pdbx_seq_one_letter_code
_entity_poly.pdbx_strand_id
1 'polypeptide(L)'
;MLNSCLRIIKGIVFVFVFLFLIQYSTTGISADICGNGICQPLFPLLETCETCPQDCGPCPTPVPTPTPTSIPTPVPTPTPQPDEDSDSIDTGPIHFPSVFLTPLEFGITNKTQLSFSGNTEVEHGVINDVHYSLDNGISWASANPVDGRFDTSFEKFSFTLSFLKEGRYTVTVRAKSLAQIITQAPSYAEVSFTVATSSPEVTLNLIKPNPTRNQTPIFSGNVIPSLASISRVELSLNGGTSWSPASLIGNKFSYSPENKLEDGNYDIIARATDLASNIGFSDSQTLVIDTIPPIIGGNMFALGSQVLTPNPDGSYPAVAGTPLLMGLSTKGGVIKTNAIVGNDTFPLTQISETDLWTGNIVFNSGGKIPLKIIAIDGADNEVTLELNTFFVENFGTVQDKISKNKIANAKVSLFFYDTFSKSWILWDGKPYGQENFQTTNEEGSYSFMVPAGKYYLKVKASGYKTMRSEILTFSESNILNFSFLLSRKPGIKLYLPFIGNFTLPLPYFPFSETLPTPEKTIKKPDLIDNELQSHYLPSFELSNLIGNRITEVHLLGKKTLLTFLSTWSPLSIEQMPILEELGQELESNQSQLAVFLQESQGSIDAYLKRGRYTFSAAIDKDGTGSANYQITTLPTHFFIDSSGIIQEIHVGVLEKSKLLEKIDNLN
;
A
#
# COMPACT_ATOMS: atom_id res chain seq x y z
N MET A 1 -30.40 16.05 -81.00
CA MET A 1 -31.03 16.08 -79.66
C MET A 1 -30.34 16.99 -78.63
N LEU A 2 -29.02 17.26 -78.69
CA LEU A 2 -28.36 18.09 -77.66
C LEU A 2 -28.85 19.56 -77.56
N ASN A 3 -29.11 20.24 -78.68
CA ASN A 3 -29.50 21.66 -78.68
C ASN A 3 -30.90 21.94 -78.10
N SER A 4 -31.79 20.95 -78.01
CA SER A 4 -33.13 21.12 -77.41
C SER A 4 -33.08 21.04 -75.88
N CYS A 5 -32.13 20.29 -75.30
CA CYS A 5 -31.98 20.18 -73.85
C CYS A 5 -31.40 21.47 -73.23
N LEU A 6 -30.49 22.15 -73.95
CA LEU A 6 -29.83 23.36 -73.46
C LEU A 6 -30.77 24.56 -73.30
N ARG A 7 -31.90 24.61 -74.02
CA ARG A 7 -32.93 25.66 -73.85
C ARG A 7 -33.77 25.46 -72.59
N ILE A 8 -34.04 24.22 -72.17
CA ILE A 8 -34.84 23.92 -70.98
C ILE A 8 -34.08 24.29 -69.70
N ILE A 9 -32.77 24.00 -69.66
CA ILE A 9 -31.93 24.31 -68.49
C ILE A 9 -31.76 25.83 -68.29
N LYS A 10 -31.66 26.62 -69.37
CA LYS A 10 -31.64 28.10 -69.25
C LYS A 10 -32.94 28.71 -68.71
N GLY A 11 -34.08 28.05 -68.92
CA GLY A 11 -35.37 28.49 -68.37
C GLY A 11 -35.49 28.25 -66.86
N ILE A 12 -35.07 27.08 -66.38
CA ILE A 12 -35.25 26.68 -64.97
C ILE A 12 -34.32 27.46 -64.02
N VAL A 13 -33.10 27.79 -64.46
CA VAL A 13 -32.13 28.56 -63.65
C VAL A 13 -32.59 30.01 -63.44
N PHE A 14 -33.35 30.60 -64.37
CA PHE A 14 -33.84 31.99 -64.23
C PHE A 14 -35.01 32.11 -63.24
N VAL A 15 -35.83 31.06 -63.09
CA VAL A 15 -37.01 31.07 -62.21
C VAL A 15 -36.63 30.92 -60.73
N PHE A 16 -35.63 30.09 -60.40
CA PHE A 16 -35.23 29.87 -59.00
C PHE A 16 -34.46 31.03 -58.36
N VAL A 17 -33.76 31.85 -59.15
CA VAL A 17 -33.03 33.03 -58.63
C VAL A 17 -33.98 34.18 -58.28
N PHE A 18 -35.15 34.28 -58.93
CA PHE A 18 -36.12 35.35 -58.67
C PHE A 18 -37.01 35.11 -57.43
N LEU A 19 -37.08 33.86 -56.93
CA LEU A 19 -37.97 33.45 -55.84
C LEU A 19 -37.33 33.51 -54.44
N PHE A 20 -36.03 33.84 -54.34
CA PHE A 20 -35.29 33.82 -53.06
C PHE A 20 -34.92 35.21 -52.50
N LEU A 21 -35.42 36.29 -53.11
CA LEU A 21 -35.05 37.68 -52.77
C LEU A 21 -36.21 38.59 -52.30
N ILE A 22 -37.40 38.03 -52.04
CA ILE A 22 -38.56 38.80 -51.54
C ILE A 22 -39.22 38.07 -50.35
N GLN A 23 -38.63 38.16 -49.16
CA GLN A 23 -39.35 38.14 -47.88
C GLN A 23 -38.45 38.54 -46.69
N TYR A 24 -38.35 39.84 -46.43
CA TYR A 24 -37.96 40.42 -45.13
C TYR A 24 -38.59 41.83 -45.00
N SER A 25 -38.77 42.31 -43.76
CA SER A 25 -39.32 43.64 -43.36
C SER A 25 -40.86 43.76 -43.36
N THR A 26 -41.55 43.56 -42.22
CA THR A 26 -42.08 44.58 -41.23
C THR A 26 -43.51 45.07 -41.54
N THR A 27 -44.48 45.36 -40.65
CA THR A 27 -44.64 45.52 -39.16
C THR A 27 -45.91 44.74 -38.65
N GLY A 28 -46.47 44.80 -37.43
CA GLY A 28 -46.11 45.35 -36.09
C GLY A 28 -47.22 46.19 -35.38
N ILE A 29 -47.35 46.06 -34.03
CA ILE A 29 -48.21 46.86 -33.07
C ILE A 29 -49.72 46.46 -33.07
N SER A 30 -50.53 46.35 -31.99
CA SER A 30 -50.51 46.88 -30.59
C SER A 30 -51.09 45.93 -29.51
N ALA A 31 -50.96 46.35 -28.24
CA ALA A 31 -51.42 45.84 -26.93
C ALA A 31 -52.96 45.61 -26.76
N ASP A 32 -53.56 45.20 -25.61
CA ASP A 32 -53.12 45.14 -24.19
C ASP A 32 -54.06 44.21 -23.35
N ILE A 33 -53.87 44.16 -22.01
CA ILE A 33 -54.83 43.83 -20.90
C ILE A 33 -54.40 42.72 -19.90
N CYS A 34 -53.88 43.20 -18.77
CA CYS A 34 -54.16 42.85 -17.35
C CYS A 34 -53.99 41.43 -16.76
N GLY A 35 -53.00 41.35 -15.84
CA GLY A 35 -53.25 41.11 -14.40
C GLY A 35 -53.23 39.66 -13.90
N ASN A 36 -52.87 39.37 -12.64
CA ASN A 36 -52.27 40.22 -11.59
C ASN A 36 -51.61 39.28 -10.53
N GLY A 37 -50.48 39.66 -9.93
CA GLY A 37 -49.77 38.73 -9.01
C GLY A 37 -48.49 39.31 -8.39
N ILE A 38 -48.55 40.52 -7.85
CA ILE A 38 -47.43 41.21 -7.19
C ILE A 38 -47.24 40.64 -5.77
N CYS A 39 -45.99 40.44 -5.33
CA CYS A 39 -45.40 41.07 -4.14
C CYS A 39 -43.91 40.71 -3.94
N GLN A 40 -43.04 41.63 -4.36
CA GLN A 40 -41.83 42.06 -3.60
C GLN A 40 -42.29 42.91 -2.37
N PRO A 41 -41.45 43.61 -1.54
CA PRO A 41 -39.97 43.75 -1.55
C PRO A 41 -39.27 43.82 -0.13
N LEU A 42 -37.92 44.02 -0.12
CA LEU A 42 -37.10 44.88 0.81
C LEU A 42 -37.09 44.57 2.34
N PHE A 43 -36.17 45.06 3.22
CA PHE A 43 -34.92 45.88 3.20
C PHE A 43 -33.96 45.29 4.33
N PRO A 44 -32.72 45.78 4.54
CA PRO A 44 -31.70 45.26 5.48
C PRO A 44 -31.50 46.14 6.76
N LEU A 45 -30.32 46.03 7.42
CA LEU A 45 -29.85 46.65 8.69
C LEU A 45 -30.36 45.91 9.94
N LEU A 46 -29.63 45.67 11.04
CA LEU A 46 -28.59 46.43 11.77
C LEU A 46 -27.56 45.45 12.41
N GLU A 47 -26.26 45.79 12.43
CA GLU A 47 -25.46 46.28 13.59
C GLU A 47 -25.33 45.36 14.82
N THR A 48 -24.08 45.09 15.21
CA THR A 48 -23.55 45.46 16.54
C THR A 48 -22.02 45.55 16.48
N CYS A 49 -21.46 46.52 17.21
CA CYS A 49 -20.02 46.82 17.26
C CYS A 49 -19.36 46.22 18.51
N GLU A 50 -18.07 45.86 18.42
CA GLU A 50 -17.02 45.85 19.48
C GLU A 50 -15.79 45.10 18.91
N THR A 51 -14.51 45.42 19.13
CA THR A 51 -13.78 46.62 19.61
C THR A 51 -12.32 46.56 19.09
N CYS A 52 -11.58 47.68 19.23
CA CYS A 52 -10.16 47.96 18.91
C CYS A 52 -9.09 46.82 18.80
N PRO A 53 -7.99 47.12 18.06
CA PRO A 53 -6.64 46.77 18.48
C PRO A 53 -5.78 48.02 18.75
N GLN A 54 -5.88 48.52 19.98
CA GLN A 54 -4.90 49.38 20.63
C GLN A 54 -4.84 48.93 22.09
N ASP A 55 -3.79 48.21 22.50
CA ASP A 55 -2.86 48.83 23.43
C ASP A 55 -1.51 48.09 23.54
N CYS A 56 -0.54 48.87 24.03
CA CYS A 56 0.87 48.63 24.25
C CYS A 56 1.30 47.23 24.71
N GLY A 57 2.28 46.66 23.99
CA GLY A 57 3.23 45.72 24.61
C GLY A 57 4.17 46.47 25.57
N PRO A 58 4.53 45.89 26.74
CA PRO A 58 5.42 46.55 27.68
C PRO A 58 6.88 46.54 27.19
N CYS A 59 7.58 47.67 27.42
CA CYS A 59 9.00 47.85 27.13
C CYS A 59 9.92 46.86 27.86
N PRO A 60 11.14 46.62 27.34
CA PRO A 60 12.15 45.83 28.03
C PRO A 60 12.61 46.54 29.32
N THR A 61 12.65 45.80 30.43
CA THR A 61 13.18 46.30 31.71
C THR A 61 14.71 46.08 31.76
N PRO A 62 15.52 47.07 32.16
CA PRO A 62 16.97 47.00 31.97
C PRO A 62 17.71 46.21 33.05
N VAL A 63 18.90 45.73 32.68
CA VAL A 63 19.93 45.16 33.56
C VAL A 63 20.52 46.24 34.48
N PRO A 64 20.73 45.98 35.78
CA PRO A 64 21.64 46.73 36.63
C PRO A 64 22.98 46.00 36.86
N THR A 65 24.06 46.68 36.48
CA THR A 65 25.47 46.42 36.83
C THR A 65 25.72 46.80 38.33
N PRO A 66 26.72 46.24 39.05
CA PRO A 66 26.70 46.18 40.53
C PRO A 66 27.40 47.36 41.25
N THR A 67 27.63 47.22 42.57
CA THR A 67 28.52 48.00 43.49
C THR A 67 27.78 49.01 44.41
N PRO A 68 28.22 49.33 45.66
CA PRO A 68 29.26 48.77 46.54
C PRO A 68 28.78 48.30 47.94
N THR A 69 29.73 47.69 48.69
CA THR A 69 29.71 47.42 50.14
C THR A 69 29.60 48.69 51.01
N SER A 70 29.04 48.58 52.22
CA SER A 70 29.19 49.57 53.29
C SER A 70 29.69 48.95 54.61
N ILE A 71 30.43 49.75 55.39
CA ILE A 71 31.20 49.40 56.60
C ILE A 71 30.43 49.90 57.85
N PRO A 72 30.55 49.24 59.04
CA PRO A 72 29.66 49.51 60.18
C PRO A 72 30.13 50.64 61.11
N THR A 73 29.19 51.27 61.82
CA THR A 73 29.41 52.15 62.99
C THR A 73 28.06 52.39 63.72
N PRO A 74 28.02 52.80 65.00
CA PRO A 74 28.43 52.03 66.19
C PRO A 74 27.26 51.76 67.17
N VAL A 75 27.53 50.94 68.20
CA VAL A 75 26.60 50.65 69.32
C VAL A 75 26.62 51.79 70.36
N PRO A 76 25.47 52.20 70.94
CA PRO A 76 25.43 53.14 72.05
C PRO A 76 25.59 52.47 73.44
N THR A 77 26.42 53.08 74.29
CA THR A 77 26.54 52.80 75.74
C THR A 77 25.35 53.35 76.52
N PRO A 78 24.94 52.69 77.62
CA PRO A 78 24.68 53.43 78.86
C PRO A 78 25.36 52.84 80.13
N THR A 79 25.37 53.66 81.18
CA THR A 79 26.20 53.59 82.39
C THR A 79 25.46 52.88 83.59
N PRO A 80 25.88 52.91 84.88
CA PRO A 80 26.07 51.65 85.64
C PRO A 80 25.19 51.44 86.90
N GLN A 81 25.17 50.18 87.39
CA GLN A 81 24.94 49.65 88.77
C GLN A 81 23.76 50.19 89.63
N PRO A 82 23.11 49.32 90.43
CA PRO A 82 23.70 48.92 91.71
C PRO A 82 23.69 47.40 91.99
N ASP A 83 24.47 47.00 92.99
CA ASP A 83 24.62 45.63 93.47
C ASP A 83 23.40 45.14 94.25
N GLU A 84 22.98 43.89 94.05
CA GLU A 84 22.36 43.08 95.10
C GLU A 84 23.01 41.69 95.15
N ASP A 85 23.45 41.35 96.35
CA ASP A 85 24.14 40.12 96.73
C ASP A 85 23.12 38.97 96.83
N SER A 86 23.32 37.88 96.09
CA SER A 86 22.57 36.63 96.30
C SER A 86 23.35 35.41 95.78
N ASP A 87 23.35 34.35 96.59
CA ASP A 87 24.20 33.17 96.44
C ASP A 87 24.13 32.52 95.04
N SER A 88 25.23 32.55 94.29
CA SER A 88 25.38 31.69 93.11
C SER A 88 25.87 30.30 93.54
N ILE A 89 24.97 29.32 93.42
CA ILE A 89 25.38 27.91 93.36
C ILE A 89 26.16 27.73 92.06
N ASP A 90 27.45 27.42 92.16
CA ASP A 90 28.30 27.03 91.03
C ASP A 90 27.83 25.68 90.47
N THR A 91 26.88 25.73 89.54
CA THR A 91 26.51 24.58 88.72
C THR A 91 27.52 24.45 87.58
N GLY A 92 28.32 23.38 87.61
CA GLY A 92 29.22 23.02 86.52
C GLY A 92 28.52 22.89 85.16
N PRO A 93 29.29 22.78 84.06
CA PRO A 93 28.76 22.85 82.70
C PRO A 93 27.61 21.85 82.47
N ILE A 94 26.53 22.35 81.88
CA ILE A 94 25.37 21.52 81.51
C ILE A 94 25.75 20.69 80.28
N HIS A 95 25.97 19.40 80.46
CA HIS A 95 26.25 18.46 79.37
C HIS A 95 24.94 18.03 78.68
N PHE A 96 24.84 18.30 77.37
CA PHE A 96 23.68 17.92 76.56
C PHE A 96 23.89 16.55 75.90
N PRO A 97 22.86 15.70 75.80
CA PRO A 97 22.95 14.45 75.04
C PRO A 97 23.21 14.70 73.54
N SER A 98 24.28 14.11 73.01
CA SER A 98 24.54 14.00 71.57
C SER A 98 23.80 12.79 71.00
N VAL A 99 23.33 12.87 69.75
CA VAL A 99 22.60 11.78 69.10
C VAL A 99 23.02 11.64 67.64
N PHE A 100 23.11 10.40 67.17
CA PHE A 100 23.55 10.03 65.84
C PHE A 100 22.60 8.99 65.24
N LEU A 101 22.04 9.29 64.08
CA LEU A 101 21.32 8.33 63.25
C LEU A 101 22.30 7.58 62.34
N THR A 102 22.10 6.28 62.17
CA THR A 102 22.73 5.54 61.08
C THR A 102 22.13 6.01 59.76
N PRO A 103 22.92 6.48 58.77
CA PRO A 103 22.40 6.90 57.49
C PRO A 103 21.64 5.77 56.78
N LEU A 104 20.54 6.10 56.10
CA LEU A 104 19.90 5.18 55.17
C LEU A 104 20.82 4.95 53.96
N GLU A 105 20.99 3.70 53.53
CA GLU A 105 21.75 3.36 52.32
C GLU A 105 21.14 3.99 51.04
N PHE A 106 19.85 4.35 51.08
CA PHE A 106 19.11 4.93 49.97
C PHE A 106 18.29 6.13 50.44
N GLY A 107 18.53 7.31 49.85
CA GLY A 107 17.73 8.53 50.10
C GLY A 107 16.34 8.53 49.45
N ILE A 108 16.02 7.50 48.66
CA ILE A 108 14.72 7.30 48.01
C ILE A 108 14.36 5.82 48.00
N THR A 109 13.08 5.49 48.18
CA THR A 109 12.61 4.10 48.28
C THR A 109 11.13 3.99 47.93
N ASN A 110 10.71 2.81 47.46
CA ASN A 110 9.29 2.44 47.31
C ASN A 110 8.72 1.68 48.51
N LYS A 111 9.53 1.45 49.57
CA LYS A 111 9.07 0.84 50.82
C LYS A 111 8.29 1.86 51.65
N THR A 112 7.04 1.56 51.94
CA THR A 112 6.16 2.39 52.78
C THR A 112 6.38 2.21 54.28
N GLN A 113 7.07 1.14 54.71
CA GLN A 113 7.47 0.90 56.09
C GLN A 113 9.00 0.90 56.19
N LEU A 114 9.54 1.73 57.09
CA LEU A 114 10.97 1.95 57.25
C LEU A 114 11.38 1.85 58.72
N SER A 115 12.57 1.29 58.95
CA SER A 115 13.17 1.17 60.28
C SER A 115 14.48 1.93 60.32
N PHE A 116 14.72 2.60 61.45
CA PHE A 116 15.87 3.43 61.72
C PHE A 116 16.58 2.91 62.96
N SER A 117 17.89 3.14 63.02
CA SER A 117 18.70 2.86 64.20
C SER A 117 19.75 3.95 64.39
N GLY A 118 20.33 4.00 65.58
CA GLY A 118 21.32 4.99 65.92
C GLY A 118 21.92 4.77 67.31
N ASN A 119 22.70 5.74 67.74
CA ASN A 119 23.29 5.79 69.07
C ASN A 119 23.24 7.21 69.65
N THR A 120 23.32 7.32 70.97
CA THR A 120 23.32 8.59 71.69
C THR A 120 24.24 8.48 72.89
N GLU A 121 24.85 9.60 73.27
CA GLU A 121 25.79 9.68 74.38
C GLU A 121 25.57 10.96 75.18
N VAL A 122 25.85 10.92 76.49
CA VAL A 122 25.86 12.11 77.34
C VAL A 122 27.07 12.07 78.27
N GLU A 123 27.85 13.15 78.24
CA GLU A 123 29.00 13.31 79.12
C GLU A 123 28.51 13.52 80.58
N HIS A 124 29.10 12.79 81.54
CA HIS A 124 28.74 12.85 82.96
C HIS A 124 27.23 12.66 83.28
N GLY A 125 26.52 11.80 82.55
CA GLY A 125 25.11 11.52 82.79
C GLY A 125 24.64 10.13 82.36
N VAL A 126 23.33 9.92 82.42
CA VAL A 126 22.63 8.72 81.94
C VAL A 126 21.54 9.13 80.96
N ILE A 127 21.42 8.45 79.84
CA ILE A 127 20.31 8.58 78.88
C ILE A 127 19.08 7.90 79.47
N ASN A 128 17.93 8.57 79.41
CA ASN A 128 16.65 8.07 79.95
C ASN A 128 15.62 7.80 78.84
N ASP A 129 15.68 8.54 77.74
CA ASP A 129 14.73 8.38 76.63
C ASP A 129 15.33 8.90 75.32
N VAL A 130 14.91 8.31 74.19
CA VAL A 130 15.25 8.77 72.84
C VAL A 130 13.96 8.95 72.07
N HIS A 131 13.76 10.13 71.49
CA HIS A 131 12.55 10.49 70.79
C HIS A 131 12.82 10.80 69.32
N TYR A 132 11.92 10.38 68.44
CA TYR A 132 11.90 10.74 67.02
C TYR A 132 10.65 11.52 66.64
N SER A 133 10.74 12.31 65.58
CA SER A 133 9.69 13.14 65.02
C SER A 133 9.70 13.06 63.48
N LEU A 134 8.52 13.23 62.88
CA LEU A 134 8.30 13.32 61.42
C LEU A 134 7.73 14.69 60.99
N ASP A 135 7.49 15.59 61.94
CA ASP A 135 6.81 16.88 61.75
C ASP A 135 7.68 18.05 62.22
N ASN A 136 9.00 17.92 62.02
CA ASN A 136 10.03 18.89 62.41
C ASN A 136 10.01 19.24 63.91
N GLY A 137 9.69 18.26 64.76
CA GLY A 137 9.72 18.37 66.21
C GLY A 137 8.47 18.95 66.86
N ILE A 138 7.33 18.99 66.16
CA ILE A 138 6.04 19.40 66.73
C ILE A 138 5.48 18.28 67.63
N SER A 139 5.55 17.03 67.18
CA SER A 139 5.21 15.83 67.96
C SER A 139 6.38 14.84 67.99
N TRP A 140 6.43 14.04 69.05
CA TRP A 140 7.54 13.16 69.37
C TRP A 140 7.03 11.80 69.84
N ALA A 141 7.61 10.73 69.29
CA ALA A 141 7.39 9.35 69.69
C ALA A 141 8.68 8.73 70.26
N SER A 142 8.58 7.82 71.22
CA SER A 142 9.75 7.17 71.82
C SER A 142 10.32 6.07 70.91
N ALA A 143 11.64 6.04 70.77
CA ALA A 143 12.38 4.94 70.17
C ALA A 143 12.62 3.82 71.20
N ASN A 144 12.95 2.63 70.72
CA ASN A 144 13.21 1.47 71.57
C ASN A 144 14.71 1.32 71.84
N PRO A 145 15.14 1.10 73.09
CA PRO A 145 16.52 0.70 73.39
C PRO A 145 16.83 -0.68 72.80
N VAL A 146 18.06 -0.88 72.34
CA VAL A 146 18.47 -2.11 71.63
C VAL A 146 18.76 -3.29 72.58
N ASP A 147 19.21 -3.02 73.80
CA ASP A 147 19.41 -4.02 74.87
C ASP A 147 18.23 -4.10 75.86
N GLY A 148 17.23 -3.24 75.68
CA GLY A 148 15.94 -3.27 76.37
C GLY A 148 15.71 -2.18 77.41
N ARG A 149 16.70 -1.33 77.73
CA ARG A 149 16.55 -0.16 78.62
C ARG A 149 17.41 1.01 78.18
N PHE A 150 17.04 2.23 78.56
CA PHE A 150 17.96 3.37 78.54
C PHE A 150 18.40 3.60 79.99
N ASP A 151 19.61 3.18 80.35
CA ASP A 151 20.12 3.29 81.72
C ASP A 151 21.64 3.57 81.85
N THR A 152 22.33 3.81 80.73
CA THR A 152 23.78 4.13 80.69
C THR A 152 24.10 5.49 80.05
N SER A 153 25.39 5.86 80.01
CA SER A 153 25.87 7.11 79.38
C SER A 153 26.01 7.02 77.85
N PHE A 154 25.93 5.82 77.26
CA PHE A 154 25.99 5.57 75.81
C PHE A 154 24.96 4.51 75.44
N GLU A 155 23.96 4.89 74.65
CA GLU A 155 22.82 4.05 74.32
C GLU A 155 22.68 3.80 72.82
N LYS A 156 22.12 2.64 72.47
CA LYS A 156 21.71 2.30 71.11
C LYS A 156 20.20 2.21 71.03
N PHE A 157 19.62 2.79 69.98
CA PHE A 157 18.18 2.83 69.79
C PHE A 157 17.76 2.33 68.40
N SER A 158 16.49 1.94 68.29
CA SER A 158 15.84 1.61 67.02
C SER A 158 14.35 1.94 67.04
N PHE A 159 13.78 2.28 65.89
CA PHE A 159 12.34 2.47 65.74
C PHE A 159 11.88 2.14 64.32
N THR A 160 10.61 1.80 64.18
CA THR A 160 9.97 1.53 62.89
C THR A 160 8.82 2.52 62.72
N LEU A 161 8.79 3.21 61.58
CA LEU A 161 7.72 4.13 61.25
C LEU A 161 6.44 3.36 60.87
N SER A 162 5.28 3.96 61.17
CA SER A 162 4.01 3.56 60.57
C SER A 162 4.05 3.70 59.05
N PHE A 163 3.16 3.00 58.34
CA PHE A 163 3.06 3.07 56.88
C PHE A 163 2.95 4.52 56.37
N LEU A 164 3.96 4.94 55.63
CA LEU A 164 4.07 6.24 54.98
C LEU A 164 3.35 6.24 53.64
N LYS A 165 2.89 7.42 53.21
CA LYS A 165 2.37 7.66 51.87
C LYS A 165 3.51 8.10 50.94
N GLU A 166 3.22 8.22 49.65
CA GLU A 166 4.13 8.87 48.70
C GLU A 166 4.39 10.33 49.15
N GLY A 167 5.66 10.71 49.27
CA GLY A 167 6.04 12.00 49.84
C GLY A 167 7.52 12.11 50.22
N ARG A 168 7.91 13.32 50.64
CA ARG A 168 9.24 13.62 51.19
C ARG A 168 9.13 13.77 52.70
N TYR A 169 10.07 13.16 53.43
CA TYR A 169 10.06 13.08 54.88
C TYR A 169 11.42 13.44 55.45
N THR A 170 11.43 14.08 56.61
CA THR A 170 12.62 14.21 57.46
C THR A 170 12.29 13.57 58.80
N VAL A 171 13.17 12.67 59.23
CA VAL A 171 13.15 12.12 60.58
C VAL A 171 14.15 12.89 61.42
N THR A 172 13.66 13.56 62.46
CA THR A 172 14.47 14.30 63.44
C THR A 172 14.48 13.52 64.75
N VAL A 173 15.66 13.33 65.36
CA VAL A 173 15.83 12.56 66.60
C VAL A 173 16.57 13.38 67.66
N ARG A 174 16.12 13.24 68.91
CA ARG A 174 16.72 13.86 70.11
C ARG A 174 16.78 12.85 71.26
N ALA A 175 17.77 12.99 72.12
CA ALA A 175 17.85 12.22 73.36
C ALA A 175 17.55 13.09 74.58
N LYS A 176 17.17 12.44 75.68
CA LYS A 176 16.85 13.06 76.96
C LYS A 176 17.55 12.29 78.08
N SER A 177 18.31 12.99 78.91
CA SER A 177 18.99 12.41 80.06
C SER A 177 18.05 12.18 81.24
N LEU A 178 18.49 11.40 82.23
CA LEU A 178 17.80 11.18 83.50
C LEU A 178 17.58 12.50 84.26
N ALA A 179 18.53 13.43 84.16
CA ALA A 179 18.43 14.81 84.65
C ALA A 179 17.45 15.69 83.85
N GLN A 180 16.66 15.11 82.94
CA GLN A 180 15.67 15.76 82.08
C GLN A 180 16.25 16.74 81.03
N ILE A 181 17.58 16.79 80.88
CA ILE A 181 18.26 17.60 79.87
C ILE A 181 18.05 16.95 78.49
N ILE A 182 17.57 17.72 77.52
CA ILE A 182 17.29 17.26 76.15
C ILE A 182 18.39 17.80 75.22
N THR A 183 18.78 17.05 74.19
CA THR A 183 19.59 17.56 73.06
C THR A 183 19.07 18.93 72.61
N GLN A 184 19.93 19.94 72.47
CA GLN A 184 19.52 21.25 71.98
C GLN A 184 19.61 21.34 70.46
N ALA A 185 18.69 22.07 69.83
CA ALA A 185 18.84 22.47 68.44
C ALA A 185 20.07 23.42 68.32
N PRO A 186 20.90 23.28 67.27
CA PRO A 186 20.70 22.49 66.05
C PRO A 186 21.21 21.04 66.11
N SER A 187 21.68 20.54 67.25
CA SER A 187 22.35 19.23 67.39
C SER A 187 21.43 17.99 67.35
N TYR A 188 20.24 18.10 66.77
CA TYR A 188 19.40 16.93 66.51
C TYR A 188 19.98 16.09 65.37
N ALA A 189 19.81 14.77 65.43
CA ALA A 189 20.15 13.91 64.29
C ALA A 189 19.00 13.94 63.28
N GLU A 190 19.29 14.30 62.04
CA GLU A 190 18.28 14.39 60.97
C GLU A 190 18.65 13.53 59.77
N VAL A 191 17.65 12.84 59.21
CA VAL A 191 17.77 12.11 57.93
C VAL A 191 16.54 12.41 57.09
N SER A 192 16.76 12.98 55.91
CA SER A 192 15.72 13.17 54.90
C SER A 192 15.72 12.05 53.86
N PHE A 193 14.53 11.63 53.45
CA PHE A 193 14.32 10.60 52.43
C PHE A 193 13.01 10.85 51.66
N THR A 194 12.85 10.16 50.54
CA THR A 194 11.64 10.19 49.72
C THR A 194 11.02 8.81 49.64
N VAL A 195 9.72 8.69 49.95
CA VAL A 195 8.92 7.50 49.65
C VAL A 195 8.23 7.76 48.32
N ALA A 196 8.60 7.01 47.28
CA ALA A 196 8.02 7.10 45.94
C ALA A 196 7.53 5.72 45.51
N THR A 197 6.20 5.56 45.42
CA THR A 197 5.54 4.27 45.18
C THR A 197 4.94 4.16 43.78
N SER A 198 4.76 5.28 43.09
CA SER A 198 4.19 5.34 41.75
C SER A 198 5.25 5.05 40.69
N SER A 199 4.98 4.09 39.81
CA SER A 199 5.80 3.83 38.62
C SER A 199 5.81 5.01 37.65
N PRO A 200 6.88 5.20 36.86
CA PRO A 200 6.90 6.17 35.77
C PRO A 200 5.92 5.80 34.65
N GLU A 201 5.42 6.79 33.93
CA GLU A 201 4.63 6.58 32.70
C GLU A 201 5.57 6.46 31.50
N VAL A 202 5.31 5.50 30.60
CA VAL A 202 6.15 5.23 29.43
C VAL A 202 5.28 5.15 28.18
N THR A 203 5.66 5.87 27.13
CA THR A 203 4.96 5.86 25.83
C THR A 203 5.94 5.49 24.72
N LEU A 204 5.50 4.66 23.77
CA LEU A 204 6.28 4.27 22.59
C LEU A 204 5.68 4.93 21.33
N ASN A 205 6.52 5.50 20.47
CA ASN A 205 6.07 6.11 19.23
C ASN A 205 5.86 5.04 18.15
N LEU A 206 4.75 5.12 17.42
CA LEU A 206 4.45 4.22 16.31
C LEU A 206 5.48 4.34 15.17
N ILE A 207 6.18 3.25 14.87
CA ILE A 207 6.97 3.11 13.65
C ILE A 207 6.05 3.17 12.42
N LYS A 208 6.44 3.96 11.41
CA LYS A 208 5.79 4.05 10.09
C LYS A 208 6.85 4.20 8.98
N PRO A 209 6.72 3.52 7.82
CA PRO A 209 5.73 2.49 7.53
C PRO A 209 5.89 1.26 8.45
N ASN A 210 4.83 0.45 8.53
CA ASN A 210 4.82 -0.85 9.21
C ASN A 210 3.82 -1.73 8.43
N PRO A 211 4.25 -2.79 7.72
CA PRO A 211 5.60 -3.38 7.69
C PRO A 211 6.69 -2.44 7.14
N THR A 212 7.96 -2.80 7.32
CA THR A 212 9.08 -2.01 6.82
C THR A 212 10.30 -2.85 6.45
N ARG A 213 10.95 -2.50 5.34
CA ARG A 213 12.26 -3.03 4.95
C ARG A 213 13.45 -2.44 5.73
N ASN A 214 13.21 -1.52 6.67
CA ASN A 214 14.27 -0.96 7.49
C ASN A 214 14.65 -1.92 8.63
N GLN A 215 15.67 -2.75 8.39
CA GLN A 215 16.23 -3.71 9.36
C GLN A 215 16.90 -3.05 10.59
N THR A 216 17.09 -1.73 10.62
CA THR A 216 17.63 -1.00 11.78
C THR A 216 16.74 0.21 12.10
N PRO A 217 15.49 0.00 12.54
CA PRO A 217 14.58 1.09 12.86
C PRO A 217 14.97 1.76 14.18
N ILE A 218 14.75 3.07 14.26
CA ILE A 218 14.97 3.84 15.49
C ILE A 218 13.67 3.83 16.28
N PHE A 219 13.66 3.07 17.36
CA PHE A 219 12.60 3.10 18.36
C PHE A 219 12.74 4.36 19.20
N SER A 220 11.63 5.02 19.53
CA SER A 220 11.63 6.23 20.35
C SER A 220 10.34 6.39 21.13
N GLY A 221 10.38 7.20 22.18
CA GLY A 221 9.22 7.45 23.01
C GLY A 221 9.49 8.46 24.12
N ASN A 222 8.56 8.59 25.04
CA ASN A 222 8.69 9.51 26.18
C ASN A 222 8.53 8.76 27.50
N VAL A 223 9.24 9.21 28.53
CA VAL A 223 9.08 8.77 29.92
C VAL A 223 8.74 9.96 30.78
N ILE A 224 7.69 9.84 31.59
CA ILE A 224 7.30 10.86 32.57
C ILE A 224 7.58 10.29 33.98
N PRO A 225 8.54 10.86 34.74
CA PRO A 225 8.75 10.46 36.12
C PRO A 225 7.58 10.89 37.02
N SER A 226 7.29 10.10 38.06
CA SER A 226 6.48 10.55 39.20
C SER A 226 7.39 11.31 40.19
N LEU A 227 7.32 11.01 41.49
CA LEU A 227 8.14 11.64 42.52
C LEU A 227 9.63 11.26 42.44
N ALA A 228 9.95 10.09 41.88
CA ALA A 228 11.32 9.60 41.67
C ALA A 228 11.81 9.89 40.24
N SER A 229 13.06 10.35 40.12
CA SER A 229 13.72 10.50 38.81
C SER A 229 14.01 9.15 38.16
N ILE A 230 14.04 9.13 36.82
CA ILE A 230 14.32 7.91 36.04
C ILE A 230 15.79 7.48 36.24
N SER A 231 15.99 6.20 36.56
CA SER A 231 17.31 5.57 36.68
C SER A 231 17.80 5.05 35.31
N ARG A 232 16.91 4.38 34.55
CA ARG A 232 17.21 3.84 33.22
C ARG A 232 15.94 3.61 32.40
N VAL A 233 16.11 3.49 31.09
CA VAL A 233 15.09 3.03 30.15
C VAL A 233 15.66 1.83 29.39
N GLU A 234 14.82 0.84 29.13
CA GLU A 234 15.17 -0.37 28.41
C GLU A 234 14.07 -0.71 27.40
N LEU A 235 14.43 -1.34 26.28
CA LEU A 235 13.49 -1.78 25.25
C LEU A 235 13.65 -3.28 24.99
N SER A 236 12.53 -3.94 24.75
CA SER A 236 12.44 -5.34 24.35
C SER A 236 11.92 -5.46 22.92
N LEU A 237 12.44 -6.44 22.18
CA LEU A 237 12.01 -6.80 20.83
C LEU A 237 11.23 -8.14 20.79
N ASN A 238 11.01 -8.74 21.97
CA ASN A 238 10.45 -10.08 22.13
C ASN A 238 9.50 -10.17 23.35
N GLY A 239 8.58 -9.21 23.45
CA GLY A 239 7.49 -9.23 24.43
C GLY A 239 7.95 -9.18 25.90
N GLY A 240 9.12 -8.60 26.16
CA GLY A 240 9.69 -8.49 27.49
C GLY A 240 10.57 -9.66 27.94
N THR A 241 10.88 -10.62 27.05
CA THR A 241 11.74 -11.77 27.38
C THR A 241 13.20 -11.35 27.61
N SER A 242 13.72 -10.42 26.81
CA SER A 242 15.03 -9.79 26.97
C SER A 242 14.95 -8.28 26.81
N TRP A 243 15.87 -7.55 27.45
CA TRP A 243 15.85 -6.10 27.56
C TRP A 243 17.22 -5.50 27.21
N SER A 244 17.22 -4.50 26.33
CA SER A 244 18.39 -3.76 25.89
C SER A 244 18.33 -2.32 26.41
N PRO A 245 19.45 -1.72 26.83
CA PRO A 245 19.45 -0.34 27.33
C PRO A 245 19.11 0.67 26.22
N ALA A 246 18.23 1.62 26.52
CA ALA A 246 17.89 2.74 25.64
C ALA A 246 18.61 4.02 26.10
N SER A 247 18.95 4.89 25.14
CA SER A 247 19.47 6.22 25.44
C SER A 247 18.34 7.11 25.97
N LEU A 248 18.59 7.89 27.03
CA LEU A 248 17.62 8.81 27.63
C LEU A 248 18.20 10.23 27.63
N ILE A 249 17.50 11.17 26.99
CA ILE A 249 17.85 12.60 26.96
C ILE A 249 16.63 13.41 27.42
N GLY A 250 16.71 13.96 28.63
CA GLY A 250 15.56 14.54 29.31
C GLY A 250 14.46 13.48 29.50
N ASN A 251 13.25 13.77 29.04
CA ASN A 251 12.10 12.86 29.12
C ASN A 251 11.90 12.02 27.85
N LYS A 252 12.87 11.99 26.92
CA LYS A 252 12.77 11.25 25.65
C LYS A 252 13.79 10.14 25.59
N PHE A 253 13.34 8.94 25.20
CA PHE A 253 14.25 7.81 24.97
C PHE A 253 14.35 7.47 23.48
N SER A 254 15.49 6.89 23.10
CA SER A 254 15.68 6.25 21.79
C SER A 254 16.51 4.97 21.92
N TYR A 255 16.23 4.02 21.04
CA TYR A 255 16.96 2.77 20.90
C TYR A 255 17.09 2.40 19.42
N SER A 256 18.25 1.90 19.04
CA SER A 256 18.50 1.32 17.71
C SER A 256 19.11 -0.07 17.92
N PRO A 257 18.65 -1.11 17.22
CA PRO A 257 19.29 -2.42 17.23
C PRO A 257 20.76 -2.34 16.81
N GLU A 258 21.64 -3.08 17.51
CA GLU A 258 23.06 -3.18 17.14
C GLU A 258 23.27 -4.00 15.87
N ASN A 259 22.45 -5.03 15.69
CA ASN A 259 22.42 -5.90 14.52
C ASN A 259 21.16 -5.60 13.70
N LYS A 260 21.24 -5.90 12.40
CA LYS A 260 20.07 -5.94 11.52
C LYS A 260 19.04 -6.92 12.09
N LEU A 261 17.78 -6.50 12.08
CA LEU A 261 16.65 -7.38 12.30
C LEU A 261 16.39 -8.18 11.01
N GLU A 262 16.23 -9.49 11.16
CA GLU A 262 15.81 -10.38 10.08
C GLU A 262 14.30 -10.20 9.81
N ASP A 263 13.83 -10.72 8.69
CA ASP A 263 12.40 -10.66 8.35
C ASP A 263 11.54 -11.43 9.36
N GLY A 264 10.43 -10.81 9.79
CA GLY A 264 9.54 -11.38 10.79
C GLY A 264 8.84 -10.35 11.68
N ASN A 265 8.10 -10.89 12.65
CA ASN A 265 7.28 -10.12 13.58
C ASN A 265 7.98 -9.96 14.93
N TYR A 266 8.13 -8.72 15.38
CA TYR A 266 8.76 -8.35 16.65
C TYR A 266 7.74 -7.70 17.58
N ASP A 267 7.68 -8.16 18.83
CA ASP A 267 6.80 -7.59 19.86
C ASP A 267 7.60 -6.59 20.71
N ILE A 268 7.32 -5.31 20.48
CA ILE A 268 8.10 -4.18 20.97
C ILE A 268 7.45 -3.62 22.24
N ILE A 269 8.22 -3.58 23.34
CA ILE A 269 7.79 -3.01 24.62
C ILE A 269 8.94 -2.20 25.20
N ALA A 270 8.67 -0.97 25.67
CA ALA A 270 9.62 -0.18 26.45
C ALA A 270 9.29 -0.25 27.94
N ARG A 271 10.31 -0.18 28.81
CA ARG A 271 10.16 -0.01 30.25
C ARG A 271 11.09 1.07 30.78
N ALA A 272 10.67 1.76 31.83
CA ALA A 272 11.50 2.68 32.59
C ALA A 272 11.55 2.25 34.05
N THR A 273 12.74 2.30 34.65
CA THR A 273 12.93 2.08 36.10
C THR A 273 13.33 3.40 36.74
N ASP A 274 12.70 3.78 37.84
CA ASP A 274 13.07 4.97 38.62
C ASP A 274 14.14 4.68 39.69
N LEU A 275 14.62 5.71 40.39
CA LEU A 275 15.57 5.56 41.50
C LEU A 275 14.98 4.87 42.75
N ALA A 276 13.65 4.77 42.87
CA ALA A 276 12.97 4.03 43.92
C ALA A 276 12.79 2.53 43.58
N SER A 277 13.23 2.11 42.38
CA SER A 277 13.04 0.77 41.79
C SER A 277 11.61 0.42 41.39
N ASN A 278 10.75 1.41 41.16
CA ASN A 278 9.46 1.19 40.48
C ASN A 278 9.67 1.06 38.97
N ILE A 279 8.84 0.24 38.31
CA ILE A 279 8.95 -0.03 36.87
C ILE A 279 7.64 0.33 36.18
N GLY A 280 7.75 1.20 35.18
CA GLY A 280 6.68 1.53 34.23
C GLY A 280 6.91 0.85 32.89
N PHE A 281 5.83 0.56 32.16
CA PHE A 281 5.84 -0.09 30.85
C PHE A 281 5.04 0.73 29.84
N SER A 282 5.41 0.66 28.57
CA SER A 282 4.57 1.10 27.46
C SER A 282 3.52 0.05 27.11
N ASP A 283 2.53 0.43 26.30
CA ASP A 283 1.79 -0.52 25.49
C ASP A 283 2.75 -1.31 24.57
N SER A 284 2.32 -2.52 24.18
CA SER A 284 3.00 -3.36 23.19
C SER A 284 2.67 -2.89 21.77
N GLN A 285 3.66 -2.95 20.88
CA GLN A 285 3.48 -2.76 19.44
C GLN A 285 4.12 -3.92 18.67
N THR A 286 3.39 -4.51 17.72
CA THR A 286 4.00 -5.39 16.72
C THR A 286 4.65 -4.57 15.60
N LEU A 287 5.95 -4.79 15.40
CA LEU A 287 6.72 -4.35 14.24
C LEU A 287 6.88 -5.54 13.28
N VAL A 288 6.70 -5.32 11.98
CA VAL A 288 6.96 -6.32 10.95
C VAL A 288 8.14 -5.85 10.10
N ILE A 289 9.23 -6.61 10.12
CA ILE A 289 10.36 -6.45 9.19
C ILE A 289 10.09 -7.33 7.98
N ASP A 290 10.16 -6.72 6.80
CA ASP A 290 9.88 -7.39 5.53
C ASP A 290 10.79 -6.79 4.44
N THR A 291 11.76 -7.58 3.97
CA THR A 291 12.72 -7.21 2.94
C THR A 291 12.59 -8.08 1.68
N ILE A 292 11.63 -9.00 1.65
CA ILE A 292 11.39 -9.91 0.53
C ILE A 292 10.48 -9.21 -0.49
N PRO A 293 10.95 -8.97 -1.74
CA PRO A 293 10.09 -8.38 -2.76
C PRO A 293 8.88 -9.28 -3.09
N PRO A 294 7.72 -8.69 -3.43
CA PRO A 294 6.57 -9.46 -3.85
C PRO A 294 6.83 -10.25 -5.14
N ILE A 295 6.01 -11.28 -5.39
CA ILE A 295 6.14 -12.16 -6.55
C ILE A 295 4.97 -11.92 -7.50
N ILE A 296 5.28 -11.48 -8.73
CA ILE A 296 4.30 -11.41 -9.83
C ILE A 296 4.19 -12.81 -10.43
N GLY A 297 2.96 -13.33 -10.53
CA GLY A 297 2.68 -14.64 -11.11
C GLY A 297 2.05 -14.57 -12.49
N GLY A 298 1.22 -15.56 -12.80
CA GLY A 298 0.59 -15.71 -14.10
C GLY A 298 -0.37 -14.58 -14.44
N ASN A 299 -0.58 -14.36 -15.74
CA ASN A 299 -1.48 -13.34 -16.27
C ASN A 299 -2.44 -13.89 -17.33
N MET A 300 -3.48 -13.10 -17.62
CA MET A 300 -4.43 -13.30 -18.71
C MET A 300 -4.76 -11.97 -19.39
N PHE A 301 -5.18 -12.04 -20.65
CA PHE A 301 -5.71 -10.89 -21.39
C PHE A 301 -7.07 -11.22 -21.98
N ALA A 302 -7.95 -10.23 -22.01
CA ALA A 302 -9.25 -10.34 -22.64
C ALA A 302 -9.62 -9.05 -23.37
N LEU A 303 -10.34 -9.20 -24.47
CA LEU A 303 -10.99 -8.13 -25.21
C LEU A 303 -12.49 -8.22 -24.95
N GLY A 304 -12.95 -7.50 -23.93
CA GLY A 304 -14.29 -7.68 -23.38
C GLY A 304 -14.48 -9.10 -22.84
N SER A 305 -15.48 -9.84 -23.35
CA SER A 305 -15.75 -11.24 -23.00
C SER A 305 -14.87 -12.25 -23.72
N GLN A 306 -14.03 -11.83 -24.66
CA GLN A 306 -13.15 -12.74 -25.41
C GLN A 306 -11.78 -12.82 -24.72
N VAL A 307 -11.48 -13.94 -24.08
CA VAL A 307 -10.12 -14.24 -23.62
C VAL A 307 -9.20 -14.38 -24.83
N LEU A 308 -8.03 -13.74 -24.78
CA LEU A 308 -7.02 -13.84 -25.83
C LEU A 308 -6.20 -15.10 -25.62
N THR A 309 -5.92 -15.82 -26.71
CA THR A 309 -4.95 -16.92 -26.73
C THR A 309 -3.56 -16.38 -27.06
N PRO A 310 -2.50 -16.83 -26.37
CA PRO A 310 -1.13 -16.54 -26.75
C PRO A 310 -0.80 -17.19 -28.11
N ASN A 311 0.17 -16.61 -28.82
CA ASN A 311 0.90 -17.29 -29.88
C ASN A 311 1.85 -18.35 -29.26
N PRO A 312 2.37 -19.31 -30.05
CA PRO A 312 3.31 -20.32 -29.56
C PRO A 312 4.60 -19.79 -28.93
N ASP A 313 5.02 -18.56 -29.25
CA ASP A 313 6.17 -17.85 -28.64
C ASP A 313 5.79 -17.10 -27.34
N GLY A 314 4.59 -17.32 -26.79
CA GLY A 314 4.08 -16.62 -25.60
C GLY A 314 3.68 -15.17 -25.85
N SER A 315 3.70 -14.68 -27.10
CA SER A 315 3.28 -13.31 -27.43
C SER A 315 1.77 -13.18 -27.61
N TYR A 316 1.23 -11.97 -27.49
CA TYR A 316 -0.20 -11.71 -27.71
C TYR A 316 -0.46 -10.82 -28.92
N PRO A 317 -1.45 -11.14 -29.78
CA PRO A 317 -1.92 -10.23 -30.81
C PRO A 317 -2.74 -9.09 -30.18
N ALA A 318 -2.48 -7.86 -30.59
CA ALA A 318 -3.23 -6.68 -30.15
C ALA A 318 -3.38 -5.65 -31.27
N VAL A 319 -4.20 -4.64 -31.02
CA VAL A 319 -4.44 -3.54 -31.94
C VAL A 319 -4.23 -2.22 -31.22
N ALA A 320 -3.57 -1.26 -31.87
CA ALA A 320 -3.45 0.08 -31.33
C ALA A 320 -4.83 0.70 -31.02
N GLY A 321 -4.91 1.51 -29.98
CA GLY A 321 -6.12 2.22 -29.55
C GLY A 321 -7.25 1.36 -28.97
N THR A 322 -7.10 0.04 -28.88
CA THR A 322 -8.12 -0.86 -28.32
C THR A 322 -7.78 -1.19 -26.87
N PRO A 323 -8.70 -0.99 -25.90
CA PRO A 323 -8.47 -1.39 -24.51
C PRO A 323 -8.51 -2.92 -24.37
N LEU A 324 -7.46 -3.49 -23.80
CA LEU A 324 -7.40 -4.88 -23.36
C LEU A 324 -7.52 -4.94 -21.85
N LEU A 325 -8.43 -5.78 -21.36
CA LEU A 325 -8.51 -6.15 -19.96
C LEU A 325 -7.34 -7.08 -19.65
N MET A 326 -6.53 -6.71 -18.66
CA MET A 326 -5.53 -7.55 -18.03
C MET A 326 -6.10 -8.13 -16.73
N GLY A 327 -5.76 -9.39 -16.46
CA GLY A 327 -5.76 -9.97 -15.12
C GLY A 327 -4.37 -10.51 -14.79
N LEU A 328 -3.89 -10.38 -13.55
CA LEU A 328 -2.65 -11.02 -13.09
C LEU A 328 -2.75 -11.44 -11.61
N SER A 329 -1.96 -12.42 -11.20
CA SER A 329 -1.80 -12.80 -9.79
C SER A 329 -0.51 -12.24 -9.18
N THR A 330 -0.53 -12.04 -7.86
CA THR A 330 0.63 -11.62 -7.05
C THR A 330 0.74 -12.43 -5.77
N LYS A 331 1.87 -12.33 -5.07
CA LYS A 331 2.08 -12.72 -3.67
C LYS A 331 3.02 -11.75 -2.97
N GLY A 332 3.06 -11.79 -1.64
CA GLY A 332 3.88 -10.89 -0.82
C GLY A 332 3.22 -9.54 -0.50
N GLY A 333 1.90 -9.53 -0.21
CA GLY A 333 1.26 -8.34 0.36
C GLY A 333 1.29 -7.08 -0.51
N VAL A 334 1.22 -7.24 -1.84
CA VAL A 334 1.18 -6.12 -2.80
C VAL A 334 0.04 -5.16 -2.43
N ILE A 335 0.35 -3.86 -2.36
CA ILE A 335 -0.62 -2.78 -2.14
C ILE A 335 -0.84 -1.91 -3.39
N LYS A 336 0.08 -2.00 -4.36
CA LYS A 336 0.05 -1.21 -5.60
C LYS A 336 0.74 -1.97 -6.72
N THR A 337 0.11 -2.06 -7.89
CA THR A 337 0.77 -2.55 -9.10
C THR A 337 0.31 -1.78 -10.35
N ASN A 338 1.22 -1.63 -11.31
CA ASN A 338 1.00 -0.91 -12.55
C ASN A 338 1.54 -1.72 -13.72
N ALA A 339 0.79 -1.72 -14.83
CA ALA A 339 1.26 -2.19 -16.12
C ALA A 339 1.92 -1.03 -16.89
N ILE A 340 3.09 -1.28 -17.47
CA ILE A 340 3.85 -0.33 -18.28
C ILE A 340 3.95 -0.88 -19.71
N VAL A 341 3.53 -0.06 -20.66
CA VAL A 341 3.46 -0.39 -22.09
C VAL A 341 4.11 0.75 -22.86
N GLY A 342 5.33 0.53 -23.37
CA GLY A 342 6.14 1.60 -23.95
C GLY A 342 6.44 2.69 -22.92
N ASN A 343 5.87 3.88 -23.10
CA ASN A 343 5.99 5.00 -22.16
C ASN A 343 4.75 5.20 -21.28
N ASP A 344 3.67 4.45 -21.53
CA ASP A 344 2.38 4.61 -20.87
C ASP A 344 2.29 3.72 -19.62
N THR A 345 1.72 4.25 -18.53
CA THR A 345 1.55 3.54 -17.26
C THR A 345 0.07 3.42 -16.91
N PHE A 346 -0.39 2.20 -16.68
CA PHE A 346 -1.77 1.84 -16.38
C PHE A 346 -1.85 1.28 -14.96
N PRO A 347 -2.48 1.96 -14.00
CA PRO A 347 -2.68 1.41 -12.66
C PRO A 347 -3.65 0.24 -12.70
N LEU A 348 -3.35 -0.82 -11.94
CA LEU A 348 -4.22 -1.98 -11.78
C LEU A 348 -4.92 -1.92 -10.42
N THR A 349 -6.12 -2.49 -10.36
CA THR A 349 -6.97 -2.52 -9.17
C THR A 349 -7.02 -3.94 -8.62
N GLN A 350 -6.80 -4.10 -7.32
CA GLN A 350 -6.93 -5.39 -6.65
C GLN A 350 -8.40 -5.85 -6.63
N ILE A 351 -8.63 -7.12 -6.92
CA ILE A 351 -9.92 -7.76 -6.68
C ILE A 351 -10.01 -8.05 -5.18
N SER A 352 -10.98 -7.43 -4.51
CA SER A 352 -11.12 -7.45 -3.03
C SER A 352 -10.95 -8.85 -2.43
N GLU A 353 -10.18 -8.94 -1.35
CA GLU A 353 -9.89 -10.19 -0.61
C GLU A 353 -9.13 -11.26 -1.43
N THR A 354 -8.51 -10.89 -2.55
CA THR A 354 -7.67 -11.79 -3.36
C THR A 354 -6.34 -11.14 -3.73
N ASP A 355 -5.35 -11.95 -4.10
CA ASP A 355 -4.08 -11.44 -4.65
C ASP A 355 -4.14 -11.22 -6.18
N LEU A 356 -5.35 -11.16 -6.76
CA LEU A 356 -5.59 -10.93 -8.18
C LEU A 356 -5.79 -9.43 -8.46
N TRP A 357 -5.22 -8.97 -9.57
CA TRP A 357 -5.27 -7.58 -10.00
C TRP A 357 -5.81 -7.47 -11.42
N THR A 358 -6.57 -6.42 -11.70
CA THR A 358 -7.18 -6.19 -13.01
C THR A 358 -7.15 -4.73 -13.42
N GLY A 359 -7.05 -4.47 -14.72
CA GLY A 359 -7.06 -3.13 -15.29
C GLY A 359 -7.08 -3.16 -16.82
N ASN A 360 -7.37 -2.02 -17.44
CA ASN A 360 -7.34 -1.90 -18.89
C ASN A 360 -6.01 -1.28 -19.34
N ILE A 361 -5.32 -1.95 -20.27
CA ILE A 361 -4.14 -1.42 -20.97
C ILE A 361 -4.52 -1.01 -22.40
N VAL A 362 -3.87 0.02 -22.94
CA VAL A 362 -4.07 0.49 -24.32
C VAL A 362 -2.71 0.69 -24.98
N PHE A 363 -2.55 0.21 -26.21
CA PHE A 363 -1.33 0.42 -26.99
C PHE A 363 -1.51 1.63 -27.92
N ASN A 364 -0.68 2.66 -27.78
CA ASN A 364 -0.82 3.89 -28.58
C ASN A 364 -0.17 3.82 -29.98
N SER A 365 0.65 2.80 -30.25
CA SER A 365 1.32 2.58 -31.54
C SER A 365 1.44 1.09 -31.86
N GLY A 366 1.56 0.74 -33.14
CA GLY A 366 1.86 -0.61 -33.58
C GLY A 366 3.35 -0.95 -33.49
N GLY A 367 3.67 -2.22 -33.24
CA GLY A 367 5.04 -2.73 -33.10
C GLY A 367 5.10 -3.98 -32.23
N LYS A 368 6.33 -4.48 -31.99
CA LYS A 368 6.62 -5.48 -30.97
C LYS A 368 6.87 -4.74 -29.65
N ILE A 369 5.90 -4.74 -28.74
CA ILE A 369 5.93 -3.94 -27.49
C ILE A 369 5.95 -4.88 -26.28
N PRO A 370 7.03 -4.88 -25.46
CA PRO A 370 7.04 -5.63 -24.21
C PRO A 370 6.11 -4.97 -23.18
N LEU A 371 5.38 -5.80 -22.44
CA LEU A 371 4.67 -5.40 -21.24
C LEU A 371 5.58 -5.58 -20.02
N LYS A 372 5.65 -4.57 -19.15
CA LYS A 372 6.27 -4.71 -17.83
C LYS A 372 5.23 -4.51 -16.73
N ILE A 373 5.40 -5.18 -15.61
CA ILE A 373 4.62 -4.95 -14.38
C ILE A 373 5.57 -4.46 -13.30
N ILE A 374 5.17 -3.42 -12.58
CA ILE A 374 5.80 -3.02 -11.32
C ILE A 374 4.82 -3.27 -10.19
N ALA A 375 5.20 -4.08 -9.21
CA ALA A 375 4.42 -4.34 -8.00
C ALA A 375 5.19 -3.89 -6.75
N ILE A 376 4.47 -3.28 -5.81
CA ILE A 376 4.99 -2.70 -4.55
C ILE A 376 4.14 -3.22 -3.38
N ASP A 377 4.80 -3.71 -2.33
CA ASP A 377 4.17 -4.22 -1.11
C ASP A 377 3.99 -3.16 -0.01
N GLY A 378 3.46 -3.57 1.14
CA GLY A 378 3.24 -2.72 2.31
C GLY A 378 4.52 -2.20 3.00
N ALA A 379 5.69 -2.76 2.68
CA ALA A 379 7.00 -2.43 3.25
C ALA A 379 7.85 -1.56 2.30
N ASP A 380 7.24 -1.14 1.18
CA ASP A 380 7.83 -0.47 0.02
C ASP A 380 8.82 -1.34 -0.79
N ASN A 381 8.86 -2.67 -0.65
CA ASN A 381 9.67 -3.49 -1.56
C ASN A 381 9.04 -3.49 -2.96
N GLU A 382 9.88 -3.33 -3.99
CA GLU A 382 9.47 -3.18 -5.37
C GLU A 382 10.06 -4.31 -6.23
N VAL A 383 9.22 -4.92 -7.06
CA VAL A 383 9.64 -5.84 -8.11
C VAL A 383 9.19 -5.30 -9.47
N THR A 384 10.05 -5.42 -10.48
CA THR A 384 9.71 -5.18 -11.88
C THR A 384 9.90 -6.47 -12.66
N LEU A 385 8.86 -6.93 -13.36
CA LEU A 385 8.92 -8.12 -14.22
C LEU A 385 8.52 -7.75 -15.65
N GLU A 386 9.28 -8.20 -16.64
CA GLU A 386 8.85 -8.20 -18.04
C GLU A 386 7.98 -9.44 -18.27
N LEU A 387 6.70 -9.23 -18.62
CA LEU A 387 5.77 -10.31 -18.92
C LEU A 387 5.78 -10.59 -20.43
N ASN A 388 4.60 -10.76 -21.04
CA ASN A 388 4.47 -11.06 -22.44
C ASN A 388 4.87 -9.89 -23.34
N THR A 389 5.32 -10.23 -24.55
CA THR A 389 5.42 -9.25 -25.63
C THR A 389 4.12 -9.22 -26.44
N PHE A 390 3.68 -8.03 -26.82
CA PHE A 390 2.54 -7.82 -27.70
C PHE A 390 3.00 -7.52 -29.12
N PHE A 391 2.39 -8.20 -30.10
CA PHE A 391 2.44 -7.81 -31.50
C PHE A 391 1.24 -6.92 -31.79
N VAL A 392 1.45 -5.62 -31.61
CA VAL A 392 0.43 -4.61 -31.80
C VAL A 392 0.37 -4.23 -33.27
N GLU A 393 -0.76 -4.47 -33.90
CA GLU A 393 -0.99 -4.02 -35.26
C GLU A 393 -1.40 -2.54 -35.32
N ASN A 394 -0.90 -1.84 -36.35
CA ASN A 394 -1.31 -0.48 -36.67
C ASN A 394 -2.76 -0.44 -37.16
N PHE A 395 -3.41 0.71 -37.01
CA PHE A 395 -4.75 0.96 -37.53
C PHE A 395 -4.83 0.78 -39.05
N GLY A 396 -5.98 0.26 -39.50
CA GLY A 396 -6.35 0.31 -40.90
C GLY A 396 -6.79 1.71 -41.29
N THR A 397 -6.61 2.09 -42.56
CA THR A 397 -6.86 3.49 -42.96
C THR A 397 -7.81 3.60 -44.16
N VAL A 398 -8.74 4.54 -44.07
CA VAL A 398 -9.66 4.90 -45.15
C VAL A 398 -9.10 6.13 -45.87
N GLN A 399 -8.87 6.01 -47.18
CA GLN A 399 -8.18 7.02 -48.00
C GLN A 399 -8.90 7.27 -49.33
N ASP A 400 -8.67 8.44 -49.93
CA ASP A 400 -9.07 8.73 -51.31
C ASP A 400 -8.27 7.85 -52.29
N LYS A 401 -8.97 7.18 -53.22
CA LYS A 401 -8.34 6.27 -54.19
C LYS A 401 -7.27 6.96 -55.05
N ILE A 402 -7.48 8.23 -55.42
CA ILE A 402 -6.63 9.02 -56.31
C ILE A 402 -5.63 9.84 -55.49
N SER A 403 -6.09 10.68 -54.57
CA SER A 403 -5.22 11.63 -53.88
C SER A 403 -4.48 11.03 -52.68
N LYS A 404 -4.83 9.81 -52.23
CA LYS A 404 -4.29 9.13 -51.04
C LYS A 404 -4.48 9.85 -49.70
N ASN A 405 -5.09 11.02 -49.71
CA ASN A 405 -5.48 11.74 -48.49
C ASN A 405 -6.37 10.86 -47.62
N LYS A 406 -6.16 10.92 -46.31
CA LYS A 406 -6.99 10.25 -45.32
C LYS A 406 -8.42 10.80 -45.34
N ILE A 407 -9.38 9.94 -45.01
CA ILE A 407 -10.81 10.30 -44.97
C ILE A 407 -11.30 10.17 -43.53
N ALA A 408 -11.45 11.31 -42.86
CA ALA A 408 -12.12 11.42 -41.58
C ALA A 408 -13.64 11.21 -41.70
N ASN A 409 -14.27 10.83 -40.58
CA ASN A 409 -15.72 10.62 -40.46
C ASN A 409 -16.29 9.59 -41.45
N ALA A 410 -15.47 8.63 -41.89
CA ALA A 410 -15.91 7.48 -42.64
C ALA A 410 -16.52 6.44 -41.68
N LYS A 411 -17.75 6.03 -41.96
CA LYS A 411 -18.46 4.98 -41.23
C LYS A 411 -18.00 3.61 -41.72
N VAL A 412 -17.27 2.89 -40.88
CA VAL A 412 -16.83 1.50 -41.11
C VAL A 412 -17.74 0.57 -40.31
N SER A 413 -18.53 -0.24 -40.99
CA SER A 413 -19.48 -1.18 -40.38
C SER A 413 -19.07 -2.62 -40.66
N LEU A 414 -18.89 -3.42 -39.61
CA LEU A 414 -18.56 -4.84 -39.70
C LEU A 414 -19.83 -5.70 -39.70
N PHE A 415 -19.87 -6.70 -40.56
CA PHE A 415 -20.96 -7.68 -40.63
C PHE A 415 -20.42 -9.07 -40.39
N PHE A 416 -21.18 -9.86 -39.64
CA PHE A 416 -20.91 -11.27 -39.31
C PHE A 416 -21.95 -12.16 -39.99
N TYR A 417 -21.55 -13.36 -40.42
CA TYR A 417 -22.45 -14.36 -40.95
C TYR A 417 -22.98 -15.23 -39.81
N ASP A 418 -24.20 -14.99 -39.38
CA ASP A 418 -24.86 -15.86 -38.41
C ASP A 418 -25.25 -17.19 -39.09
N THR A 419 -24.70 -18.29 -38.55
CA THR A 419 -24.94 -19.65 -39.03
C THR A 419 -26.33 -20.15 -38.70
N PHE A 420 -27.00 -19.62 -37.66
CA PHE A 420 -28.36 -19.99 -37.28
C PHE A 420 -29.41 -19.38 -38.23
N SER A 421 -29.42 -18.05 -38.39
CA SER A 421 -30.31 -17.36 -39.34
C SER A 421 -29.84 -17.42 -40.81
N LYS A 422 -28.65 -18.01 -41.05
CA LYS A 422 -27.98 -18.11 -42.37
C LYS A 422 -27.81 -16.75 -43.07
N SER A 423 -27.74 -15.67 -42.30
CA SER A 423 -27.87 -14.29 -42.75
C SER A 423 -26.72 -13.42 -42.28
N TRP A 424 -26.45 -12.35 -43.06
CA TRP A 424 -25.46 -11.35 -42.69
C TRP A 424 -26.08 -10.31 -41.75
N ILE A 425 -25.64 -10.30 -40.51
CA ILE A 425 -26.08 -9.35 -39.48
C ILE A 425 -24.96 -8.35 -39.15
N LEU A 426 -25.33 -7.18 -38.61
CA LEU A 426 -24.35 -6.26 -38.05
C LEU A 426 -23.71 -6.95 -36.83
N TRP A 427 -22.37 -7.03 -36.80
CA TRP A 427 -21.67 -7.68 -35.69
C TRP A 427 -21.83 -6.86 -34.40
N ASP A 428 -22.28 -7.47 -33.30
CA ASP A 428 -22.32 -6.77 -32.02
C ASP A 428 -20.91 -6.76 -31.40
N GLY A 429 -20.27 -5.60 -31.44
CA GLY A 429 -18.94 -5.39 -30.88
C GLY A 429 -18.93 -5.13 -29.37
N LYS A 430 -20.10 -4.80 -28.76
CA LYS A 430 -20.15 -4.41 -27.34
C LYS A 430 -19.62 -5.49 -26.39
N PRO A 431 -19.92 -6.80 -26.57
CA PRO A 431 -19.31 -7.86 -25.78
C PRO A 431 -17.78 -7.88 -25.88
N TYR A 432 -17.21 -7.40 -26.99
CA TYR A 432 -15.78 -7.39 -27.30
C TYR A 432 -15.13 -6.01 -27.04
N GLY A 433 -15.75 -5.15 -26.21
CA GLY A 433 -15.22 -3.83 -25.87
C GLY A 433 -15.12 -2.85 -27.05
N GLN A 434 -15.79 -3.13 -28.17
CA GLN A 434 -15.65 -2.38 -29.43
C GLN A 434 -16.99 -1.80 -29.90
N GLU A 435 -16.97 -0.61 -30.48
CA GLU A 435 -18.15 -0.09 -31.17
C GLU A 435 -18.26 -0.62 -32.61
N ASN A 436 -19.48 -0.92 -33.05
CA ASN A 436 -19.80 -1.13 -34.45
C ASN A 436 -21.05 -0.32 -34.80
N PHE A 437 -21.00 0.66 -35.68
CA PHE A 437 -19.91 1.06 -36.58
C PHE A 437 -18.82 1.88 -35.89
N GLN A 438 -17.58 1.74 -36.37
CA GLN A 438 -16.51 2.70 -36.06
C GLN A 438 -16.58 3.89 -37.00
N THR A 439 -16.17 5.05 -36.49
CA THR A 439 -16.04 6.29 -37.26
C THR A 439 -14.57 6.65 -37.33
N THR A 440 -14.04 6.88 -38.55
CA THR A 440 -12.62 7.19 -38.69
C THR A 440 -12.25 8.57 -38.16
N ASN A 441 -11.10 8.64 -37.50
CA ASN A 441 -10.48 9.88 -37.05
C ASN A 441 -9.81 10.65 -38.22
N GLU A 442 -9.05 11.71 -37.93
CA GLU A 442 -8.41 12.56 -38.95
C GLU A 442 -7.41 11.79 -39.85
N GLU A 443 -6.70 10.80 -39.27
CA GLU A 443 -5.79 9.89 -39.99
C GLU A 443 -6.52 8.82 -40.81
N GLY A 444 -7.86 8.82 -40.78
CA GLY A 444 -8.69 7.83 -41.46
C GLY A 444 -8.69 6.46 -40.76
N SER A 445 -8.26 6.39 -39.50
CA SER A 445 -7.98 5.17 -38.76
C SER A 445 -9.23 4.43 -38.30
N TYR A 446 -9.20 3.11 -38.38
CA TYR A 446 -10.15 2.18 -37.77
C TYR A 446 -9.46 0.83 -37.51
N SER A 447 -10.02 -0.03 -36.66
CA SER A 447 -9.66 -1.44 -36.65
C SER A 447 -10.65 -2.27 -35.82
N PHE A 448 -10.92 -3.50 -36.25
CA PHE A 448 -11.66 -4.47 -35.44
C PHE A 448 -10.78 -5.65 -35.07
N MET A 449 -10.96 -6.19 -33.87
CA MET A 449 -10.48 -7.52 -33.52
C MET A 449 -11.68 -8.43 -33.28
N VAL A 450 -11.71 -9.56 -33.97
CA VAL A 450 -12.88 -10.44 -34.09
C VAL A 450 -12.54 -11.88 -33.68
N PRO A 451 -13.50 -12.67 -33.19
CA PRO A 451 -13.32 -14.10 -33.00
C PRO A 451 -13.36 -14.86 -34.34
N ALA A 452 -13.22 -16.19 -34.28
CA ALA A 452 -13.39 -17.07 -35.42
C ALA A 452 -14.80 -16.92 -36.03
N GLY A 453 -14.90 -16.99 -37.37
CA GLY A 453 -16.17 -16.79 -38.07
C GLY A 453 -16.00 -16.26 -39.49
N LYS A 454 -17.11 -15.81 -40.08
CA LYS A 454 -17.14 -15.20 -41.43
C LYS A 454 -17.61 -13.76 -41.35
N TYR A 455 -16.87 -12.87 -42.00
CA TYR A 455 -17.01 -11.42 -41.85
C TYR A 455 -16.94 -10.69 -43.19
N TYR A 456 -17.54 -9.50 -43.26
CA TYR A 456 -17.15 -8.49 -44.24
C TYR A 456 -17.30 -7.08 -43.67
N LEU A 457 -16.50 -6.15 -44.18
CA LEU A 457 -16.53 -4.73 -43.83
C LEU A 457 -17.26 -3.93 -44.90
N LYS A 458 -17.97 -2.87 -44.49
CA LYS A 458 -18.66 -1.92 -45.37
C LYS A 458 -18.30 -0.49 -44.96
N VAL A 459 -17.72 0.27 -45.89
CA VAL A 459 -17.27 1.66 -45.64
C VAL A 459 -18.14 2.66 -46.39
N LYS A 460 -18.61 3.68 -45.68
CA LYS A 460 -19.41 4.80 -46.23
C LYS A 460 -18.85 6.14 -45.73
N ALA A 461 -18.41 6.99 -46.64
CA ALA A 461 -17.98 8.36 -46.35
C ALA A 461 -18.77 9.38 -47.20
N SER A 462 -18.89 10.62 -46.73
CA SER A 462 -19.57 11.69 -47.47
C SER A 462 -18.79 12.04 -48.74
N GLY A 463 -19.49 12.19 -49.88
CA GLY A 463 -18.85 12.44 -51.18
C GLY A 463 -18.21 11.23 -51.87
N TYR A 464 -18.15 10.05 -51.23
CA TYR A 464 -17.54 8.84 -51.79
C TYR A 464 -18.55 7.73 -52.14
N LYS A 465 -18.16 6.83 -53.06
CA LYS A 465 -18.87 5.57 -53.30
C LYS A 465 -18.76 4.69 -52.05
N THR A 466 -19.80 3.90 -51.76
CA THR A 466 -19.76 2.90 -50.69
C THR A 466 -18.91 1.71 -51.13
N MET A 467 -18.03 1.23 -50.25
CA MET A 467 -17.13 0.11 -50.47
C MET A 467 -17.55 -1.08 -49.59
N ARG A 468 -17.33 -2.31 -50.07
CA ARG A 468 -17.45 -3.55 -49.31
C ARG A 468 -16.16 -4.35 -49.49
N SER A 469 -15.67 -5.01 -48.45
CA SER A 469 -14.61 -6.01 -48.57
C SER A 469 -15.15 -7.31 -49.19
N GLU A 470 -14.22 -8.22 -49.51
CA GLU A 470 -14.55 -9.63 -49.70
C GLU A 470 -15.05 -10.28 -48.39
N ILE A 471 -15.50 -11.53 -48.49
CA ILE A 471 -15.88 -12.36 -47.35
C ILE A 471 -14.61 -12.96 -46.76
N LEU A 472 -14.27 -12.52 -45.56
CA LEU A 472 -13.16 -13.02 -44.76
C LEU A 472 -13.65 -14.21 -43.94
N THR A 473 -12.83 -15.26 -43.81
CA THR A 473 -13.13 -16.44 -42.99
C THR A 473 -11.94 -16.73 -42.08
N PHE A 474 -12.18 -16.86 -40.78
CA PHE A 474 -11.14 -17.13 -39.78
C PHE A 474 -11.52 -18.35 -38.95
N SER A 475 -10.53 -19.22 -38.70
CA SER A 475 -10.61 -20.34 -37.75
C SER A 475 -10.25 -19.93 -36.31
N GLU A 476 -9.57 -18.80 -36.15
CA GLU A 476 -9.04 -18.25 -34.89
C GLU A 476 -9.44 -16.77 -34.78
N SER A 477 -9.10 -16.12 -33.65
CA SER A 477 -9.25 -14.67 -33.55
C SER A 477 -8.38 -13.93 -34.58
N ASN A 478 -8.84 -12.75 -35.05
CA ASN A 478 -8.13 -12.01 -36.08
C ASN A 478 -8.30 -10.49 -36.01
N ILE A 479 -7.38 -9.76 -36.64
CA ILE A 479 -7.34 -8.30 -36.67
C ILE A 479 -7.68 -7.80 -38.08
N LEU A 480 -8.71 -6.97 -38.17
CA LEU A 480 -9.24 -6.37 -39.39
C LEU A 480 -8.85 -4.88 -39.46
N ASN A 481 -7.71 -4.61 -40.08
CA ASN A 481 -7.06 -3.30 -40.19
C ASN A 481 -6.61 -2.99 -41.63
N PHE A 482 -7.35 -3.46 -42.64
CA PHE A 482 -6.99 -3.26 -44.05
C PHE A 482 -7.11 -1.78 -44.47
N SER A 483 -6.34 -1.35 -45.48
CA SER A 483 -6.50 0.01 -46.03
C SER A 483 -7.55 0.05 -47.16
N PHE A 484 -8.55 0.91 -47.02
CA PHE A 484 -9.64 1.09 -47.99
C PHE A 484 -9.41 2.34 -48.87
N LEU A 485 -9.51 2.16 -50.20
CA LEU A 485 -9.24 3.21 -51.19
C LEU A 485 -10.53 3.68 -51.89
N LEU A 486 -11.22 4.66 -51.31
CA LEU A 486 -12.54 5.09 -51.74
C LEU A 486 -12.51 5.97 -53.01
N SER A 487 -13.27 5.55 -54.02
CA SER A 487 -13.56 6.35 -55.21
C SER A 487 -14.57 7.46 -54.86
N ARG A 488 -14.32 8.71 -55.28
CA ARG A 488 -15.33 9.79 -55.17
C ARG A 488 -16.58 9.47 -55.99
N LYS A 489 -17.74 9.98 -55.56
CA LYS A 489 -18.95 9.95 -56.38
C LYS A 489 -18.76 10.84 -57.61
N PRO A 490 -19.28 10.44 -58.79
CA PRO A 490 -19.25 11.31 -59.96
C PRO A 490 -20.06 12.59 -59.69
N GLY A 491 -19.52 13.74 -60.08
CA GLY A 491 -20.14 15.04 -59.91
C GLY A 491 -19.57 16.05 -60.90
N ILE A 492 -20.40 16.99 -61.35
CA ILE A 492 -20.01 18.03 -62.29
C ILE A 492 -19.54 19.24 -61.48
N LYS A 493 -18.28 19.63 -61.63
CA LYS A 493 -17.80 20.94 -61.15
C LYS A 493 -18.33 22.03 -62.08
N LEU A 494 -19.07 22.98 -61.53
CA LEU A 494 -19.61 24.15 -62.20
C LEU A 494 -19.02 25.39 -61.54
N TYR A 495 -18.47 26.31 -62.33
CA TYR A 495 -18.09 27.63 -61.84
C TYR A 495 -19.24 28.60 -62.05
N LEU A 496 -19.75 29.20 -60.98
CA LEU A 496 -20.82 30.19 -61.01
C LEU A 496 -20.27 31.54 -60.56
N PRO A 497 -20.40 32.62 -61.36
CA PRO A 497 -19.63 33.87 -61.16
C PRO A 497 -19.90 34.61 -59.84
N PHE A 498 -20.99 34.30 -59.13
CA PHE A 498 -21.35 34.90 -57.84
C PHE A 498 -21.28 33.93 -56.65
N ILE A 499 -21.12 32.62 -56.90
CA ILE A 499 -21.20 31.56 -55.88
C ILE A 499 -19.89 30.73 -55.83
N GLY A 500 -19.00 30.93 -56.81
CA GLY A 500 -17.73 30.23 -56.93
C GLY A 500 -17.86 28.81 -57.49
N ASN A 501 -17.00 27.91 -57.02
CA ASN A 501 -16.98 26.50 -57.45
C ASN A 501 -18.08 25.69 -56.74
N PHE A 502 -19.11 25.31 -57.48
CA PHE A 502 -20.17 24.41 -57.03
C PHE A 502 -19.97 23.00 -57.62
N THR A 503 -20.18 21.94 -56.83
CA THR A 503 -20.14 20.55 -57.34
C THR A 503 -21.52 19.95 -57.33
N LEU A 504 -22.10 19.72 -58.51
CA LEU A 504 -23.42 19.13 -58.66
C LEU A 504 -23.29 17.59 -58.64
N PRO A 505 -23.81 16.89 -57.60
CA PRO A 505 -23.69 15.44 -57.51
C PRO A 505 -24.56 14.77 -58.57
N LEU A 506 -23.98 13.81 -59.31
CA LEU A 506 -24.74 13.04 -60.29
C LEU A 506 -25.48 11.86 -59.61
N PRO A 507 -26.66 11.46 -60.10
CA PRO A 507 -27.32 10.26 -59.64
C PRO A 507 -26.41 9.04 -59.88
N TYR A 508 -26.01 8.39 -58.79
CA TYR A 508 -25.14 7.21 -58.84
C TYR A 508 -25.97 5.95 -58.61
N PHE A 509 -26.07 5.12 -59.66
CA PHE A 509 -26.62 3.77 -59.54
C PHE A 509 -25.58 2.86 -58.85
N PRO A 510 -25.92 2.20 -57.74
CA PRO A 510 -24.98 1.37 -57.00
C PRO A 510 -24.75 0.03 -57.69
N PHE A 511 -23.96 0.03 -58.76
CA PHE A 511 -23.26 -1.18 -59.14
C PHE A 511 -22.25 -1.51 -58.03
N SER A 512 -22.32 -2.74 -57.53
CA SER A 512 -21.36 -3.26 -56.57
C SER A 512 -20.04 -3.49 -57.29
N GLU A 513 -19.18 -2.46 -57.31
CA GLU A 513 -17.76 -2.65 -57.61
C GLU A 513 -17.25 -3.72 -56.64
N THR A 514 -16.91 -4.91 -57.15
CA THR A 514 -16.08 -5.88 -56.42
C THR A 514 -14.71 -5.24 -56.27
N LEU A 515 -14.36 -4.93 -55.03
CA LEU A 515 -13.20 -4.12 -54.68
C LEU A 515 -12.09 -5.05 -54.17
N PRO A 516 -10.83 -4.73 -54.45
CA PRO A 516 -9.74 -5.70 -54.45
C PRO A 516 -9.57 -6.40 -53.11
N THR A 517 -9.13 -7.66 -53.18
CA THR A 517 -8.52 -8.42 -52.08
C THR A 517 -7.55 -7.51 -51.30
N PRO A 518 -7.79 -7.25 -50.01
CA PRO A 518 -6.73 -6.76 -49.17
C PRO A 518 -5.79 -7.94 -48.89
N GLU A 519 -4.66 -8.00 -49.60
CA GLU A 519 -3.56 -8.91 -49.24
C GLU A 519 -3.09 -8.59 -47.82
N LYS A 520 -3.46 -9.45 -46.88
CA LYS A 520 -2.88 -9.50 -45.55
C LYS A 520 -2.51 -10.94 -45.24
N THR A 521 -1.31 -11.32 -45.63
CA THR A 521 -0.67 -12.52 -45.10
C THR A 521 -0.35 -12.25 -43.64
N ILE A 522 -1.01 -12.95 -42.73
CA ILE A 522 -0.74 -12.84 -41.29
C ILE A 522 0.65 -13.42 -41.05
N LYS A 523 1.63 -12.55 -40.77
CA LYS A 523 2.90 -13.00 -40.22
C LYS A 523 2.69 -13.34 -38.75
N LYS A 524 2.37 -14.61 -38.46
CA LYS A 524 2.61 -15.16 -37.12
C LYS A 524 4.12 -15.04 -36.84
N PRO A 525 4.55 -14.70 -35.61
CA PRO A 525 5.96 -14.64 -35.27
C PRO A 525 6.61 -16.02 -35.46
N ASP A 526 7.89 -16.03 -35.82
CA ASP A 526 8.70 -17.24 -35.81
C ASP A 526 8.85 -17.74 -34.36
N LEU A 527 8.92 -19.06 -34.19
CA LEU A 527 9.13 -19.67 -32.87
C LEU A 527 10.43 -19.15 -32.25
N ILE A 528 10.35 -18.61 -31.04
CA ILE A 528 11.51 -18.21 -30.25
C ILE A 528 11.99 -19.45 -29.47
N ASP A 529 13.28 -19.77 -29.58
CA ASP A 529 13.93 -20.79 -28.76
C ASP A 529 13.78 -20.40 -27.28
N ASN A 530 13.09 -21.23 -26.50
CA ASN A 530 12.96 -21.01 -25.05
C ASN A 530 14.26 -21.45 -24.37
N GLU A 531 14.87 -20.57 -23.57
CA GLU A 531 16.18 -20.78 -22.95
C GLU A 531 16.26 -22.05 -22.07
N LEU A 532 15.12 -22.50 -21.53
CA LEU A 532 14.97 -23.74 -20.75
C LEU A 532 14.85 -25.03 -21.58
N GLN A 533 14.68 -24.96 -22.91
CA GLN A 533 14.67 -26.16 -23.75
C GLN A 533 16.07 -26.79 -23.81
N SER A 534 16.13 -28.12 -23.96
CA SER A 534 17.35 -28.93 -23.89
C SER A 534 18.14 -28.85 -22.57
N HIS A 535 17.57 -28.27 -21.51
CA HIS A 535 18.17 -28.20 -20.19
C HIS A 535 17.52 -29.19 -19.21
N TYR A 536 18.26 -29.55 -18.16
CA TYR A 536 17.68 -30.24 -17.02
C TYR A 536 16.61 -29.39 -16.36
N LEU A 537 15.54 -30.05 -15.93
CA LEU A 537 14.43 -29.43 -15.24
C LEU A 537 14.90 -28.68 -13.95
N PRO A 538 14.52 -27.40 -13.76
CA PRO A 538 14.88 -26.65 -12.56
C PRO A 538 14.35 -27.31 -11.28
N SER A 539 15.21 -27.45 -10.27
CA SER A 539 14.85 -28.04 -8.98
C SER A 539 13.71 -27.27 -8.31
N PHE A 540 12.77 -27.99 -7.73
CA PHE A 540 11.62 -27.41 -7.03
C PHE A 540 11.26 -28.20 -5.77
N GLU A 541 10.67 -27.51 -4.80
CA GLU A 541 10.07 -28.13 -3.62
C GLU A 541 8.63 -27.66 -3.48
N LEU A 542 7.68 -28.56 -3.72
CA LEU A 542 6.25 -28.28 -3.69
C LEU A 542 5.53 -29.29 -2.78
N SER A 543 4.27 -29.03 -2.46
CA SER A 543 3.43 -29.97 -1.69
C SER A 543 2.24 -30.44 -2.50
N ASN A 544 1.86 -31.71 -2.33
CA ASN A 544 0.61 -32.24 -2.89
C ASN A 544 -0.62 -31.83 -2.05
N LEU A 545 -1.83 -32.18 -2.50
CA LEU A 545 -3.10 -31.87 -1.81
C LEU A 545 -3.22 -32.42 -0.38
N ILE A 546 -2.35 -33.35 0.04
CA ILE A 546 -2.32 -34.00 1.36
C ILE A 546 -1.17 -33.43 2.22
N GLY A 547 -0.29 -32.59 1.66
CA GLY A 547 0.89 -32.03 2.33
C GLY A 547 2.17 -32.86 2.19
N ASN A 548 2.18 -33.90 1.33
CA ASN A 548 3.40 -34.64 1.03
C ASN A 548 4.28 -33.82 0.07
N ARG A 549 5.58 -33.73 0.38
CA ARG A 549 6.59 -33.08 -0.47
C ARG A 549 6.72 -33.78 -1.83
N ILE A 550 6.73 -32.98 -2.91
CA ILE A 550 7.09 -33.38 -4.28
C ILE A 550 8.32 -32.57 -4.70
N THR A 551 9.24 -33.21 -5.42
CA THR A 551 10.46 -32.61 -5.98
C THR A 551 10.70 -33.14 -7.40
N GLU A 552 11.63 -32.53 -8.13
CA GLU A 552 12.06 -32.94 -9.48
C GLU A 552 12.41 -34.44 -9.59
N VAL A 553 13.02 -35.01 -8.54
CA VAL A 553 13.38 -36.44 -8.48
C VAL A 553 12.19 -37.38 -8.70
N HIS A 554 10.98 -36.95 -8.32
CA HIS A 554 9.75 -37.74 -8.50
C HIS A 554 9.27 -37.83 -9.96
N LEU A 555 9.83 -37.01 -10.85
CA LEU A 555 9.50 -36.98 -12.29
C LEU A 555 10.49 -37.81 -13.13
N LEU A 556 11.63 -38.22 -12.55
CA LEU A 556 12.68 -38.97 -13.23
C LEU A 556 12.27 -40.43 -13.51
N GLY A 557 12.81 -41.00 -14.59
CA GLY A 557 12.52 -42.37 -15.02
C GLY A 557 11.18 -42.53 -15.73
N LYS A 558 10.45 -41.44 -15.98
CA LYS A 558 9.18 -41.41 -16.72
C LYS A 558 9.11 -40.24 -17.68
N LYS A 559 8.48 -40.46 -18.85
CA LYS A 559 8.11 -39.40 -19.78
C LYS A 559 7.02 -38.54 -19.13
N THR A 560 7.31 -37.29 -18.82
CA THR A 560 6.48 -36.48 -17.91
C THR A 560 5.94 -35.22 -18.57
N LEU A 561 4.63 -35.01 -18.45
CA LEU A 561 3.97 -33.73 -18.69
C LEU A 561 3.86 -32.94 -17.39
N LEU A 562 4.63 -31.86 -17.25
CA LEU A 562 4.49 -30.90 -16.15
C LEU A 562 3.67 -29.70 -16.67
N THR A 563 2.54 -29.39 -16.03
CA THR A 563 1.65 -28.31 -16.47
C THR A 563 1.41 -27.30 -15.36
N PHE A 564 1.67 -26.02 -15.62
CA PHE A 564 1.41 -24.92 -14.70
C PHE A 564 0.02 -24.32 -14.98
N LEU A 565 -0.79 -24.17 -13.92
CA LEU A 565 -2.21 -23.81 -13.95
C LEU A 565 -2.56 -22.83 -12.82
N SER A 566 -3.72 -22.16 -12.95
CA SER A 566 -4.45 -21.59 -11.81
C SER A 566 -5.97 -21.69 -12.02
N THR A 567 -6.76 -21.85 -10.94
CA THR A 567 -8.22 -22.03 -11.02
C THR A 567 -8.99 -20.78 -11.44
N TRP A 568 -8.34 -19.61 -11.40
CA TRP A 568 -8.89 -18.33 -11.86
C TRP A 568 -8.65 -18.04 -13.35
N SER A 569 -7.70 -18.73 -14.01
CA SER A 569 -7.36 -18.51 -15.42
C SER A 569 -8.31 -19.29 -16.34
N PRO A 570 -9.10 -18.65 -17.22
CA PRO A 570 -10.07 -19.36 -18.07
C PRO A 570 -9.43 -20.42 -18.98
N LEU A 571 -8.24 -20.17 -19.51
CA LEU A 571 -7.51 -21.13 -20.35
C LEU A 571 -7.02 -22.33 -19.50
N SER A 572 -6.67 -22.12 -18.23
CA SER A 572 -6.36 -23.24 -17.32
C SER A 572 -7.61 -24.07 -17.01
N ILE A 573 -8.77 -23.43 -16.82
CA ILE A 573 -10.05 -24.12 -16.61
C ILE A 573 -10.41 -24.99 -17.83
N GLU A 574 -10.17 -24.49 -19.05
CA GLU A 574 -10.36 -25.24 -20.30
C GLU A 574 -9.42 -26.45 -20.41
N GLN A 575 -8.19 -26.33 -19.91
CA GLN A 575 -7.19 -27.40 -19.94
C GLN A 575 -7.43 -28.53 -18.92
N MET A 576 -8.03 -28.24 -17.75
CA MET A 576 -8.18 -29.22 -16.67
C MET A 576 -8.98 -30.49 -17.05
N PRO A 577 -10.14 -30.42 -17.75
CA PRO A 577 -10.84 -31.62 -18.25
C PRO A 577 -9.98 -32.47 -19.19
N ILE A 578 -9.15 -31.82 -20.01
CA ILE A 578 -8.28 -32.51 -20.97
C ILE A 578 -7.18 -33.28 -20.24
N LEU A 579 -6.62 -32.72 -19.15
CA LEU A 579 -5.65 -33.41 -18.28
C LEU A 579 -6.28 -34.58 -17.51
N GLU A 580 -7.55 -34.48 -17.13
CA GLU A 580 -8.27 -35.59 -16.50
C GLU A 580 -8.47 -36.76 -17.47
N GLU A 581 -8.90 -36.51 -18.70
CA GLU A 581 -8.97 -37.54 -19.73
C GLU A 581 -7.59 -38.12 -20.08
N LEU A 582 -6.58 -37.26 -20.23
CA LEU A 582 -5.20 -37.69 -20.51
C LEU A 582 -4.70 -38.68 -19.46
N GLY A 583 -4.91 -38.39 -18.19
CA GLY A 583 -4.48 -39.24 -17.07
C GLY A 583 -5.04 -40.66 -17.06
N GLN A 584 -6.15 -40.89 -17.78
CA GLN A 584 -6.77 -42.22 -17.93
C GLN A 584 -6.17 -43.02 -19.10
N GLU A 585 -5.47 -42.35 -20.03
CA GLU A 585 -4.85 -42.93 -21.23
C GLU A 585 -3.31 -43.05 -21.12
N LEU A 586 -2.67 -42.47 -20.09
CA LEU A 586 -1.22 -42.54 -19.89
C LEU A 586 -0.70 -43.98 -19.62
N GLU A 587 0.42 -44.33 -20.26
CA GLU A 587 1.12 -45.59 -20.03
C GLU A 587 1.92 -45.61 -18.70
N SER A 588 2.36 -46.80 -18.26
CA SER A 588 3.03 -46.96 -16.95
C SER A 588 4.41 -46.25 -16.83
N ASN A 589 5.07 -46.04 -17.96
CA ASN A 589 6.30 -45.27 -18.17
C ASN A 589 6.05 -43.75 -18.36
N GLN A 590 4.79 -43.32 -18.36
CA GLN A 590 4.39 -41.92 -18.48
C GLN A 590 3.90 -41.38 -17.13
N SER A 591 3.89 -40.05 -16.99
CA SER A 591 3.30 -39.33 -15.86
C SER A 591 2.84 -37.93 -16.25
N GLN A 592 1.93 -37.39 -15.46
CA GLN A 592 1.58 -35.97 -15.49
C GLN A 592 1.58 -35.38 -14.08
N LEU A 593 1.94 -34.10 -13.97
CA LEU A 593 1.83 -33.30 -12.76
C LEU A 593 1.28 -31.92 -13.10
N ALA A 594 0.16 -31.55 -12.49
CA ALA A 594 -0.38 -30.21 -12.53
C ALA A 594 0.11 -29.39 -11.33
N VAL A 595 0.79 -28.27 -11.57
CA VAL A 595 1.24 -27.33 -10.54
C VAL A 595 0.30 -26.13 -10.51
N PHE A 596 -0.35 -25.91 -9.39
CA PHE A 596 -1.23 -24.76 -9.16
C PHE A 596 -0.44 -23.59 -8.58
N LEU A 597 -0.36 -22.49 -9.31
CA LEU A 597 0.41 -21.30 -8.94
C LEU A 597 -0.42 -20.31 -8.11
N GLN A 598 0.22 -19.80 -7.05
CA GLN A 598 -0.22 -18.67 -6.22
C GLN A 598 -1.60 -18.86 -5.55
N GLU A 599 -1.99 -20.11 -5.28
CA GLU A 599 -3.29 -20.47 -4.70
C GLU A 599 -3.17 -21.33 -3.45
N SER A 600 -4.16 -21.23 -2.56
CA SER A 600 -4.17 -21.99 -1.30
C SER A 600 -4.52 -23.46 -1.52
N GLN A 601 -3.93 -24.36 -0.73
CA GLN A 601 -4.31 -25.78 -0.71
C GLN A 601 -5.83 -25.99 -0.58
N GLY A 602 -6.49 -25.21 0.28
CA GLY A 602 -7.93 -25.31 0.51
C GLY A 602 -8.78 -24.87 -0.69
N SER A 603 -8.38 -23.82 -1.41
CA SER A 603 -9.10 -23.37 -2.61
C SER A 603 -8.95 -24.37 -3.76
N ILE A 604 -7.75 -24.91 -3.95
CA ILE A 604 -7.45 -25.91 -4.99
C ILE A 604 -8.18 -27.22 -4.69
N ASP A 605 -8.07 -27.76 -3.47
CA ASP A 605 -8.75 -28.99 -3.04
C ASP A 605 -10.28 -28.90 -3.22
N ALA A 606 -10.88 -27.77 -2.83
CA ALA A 606 -12.31 -27.54 -3.02
C ALA A 606 -12.70 -27.44 -4.51
N TYR A 607 -11.82 -26.88 -5.36
CA TYR A 607 -12.04 -26.80 -6.81
C TYR A 607 -11.95 -28.17 -7.48
N LEU A 608 -10.87 -28.93 -7.22
CA LEU A 608 -10.65 -30.25 -7.80
C LEU A 608 -11.73 -31.25 -7.40
N LYS A 609 -12.14 -31.27 -6.12
CA LYS A 609 -13.27 -32.10 -5.64
C LYS A 609 -14.60 -31.75 -6.29
N ARG A 610 -14.84 -30.47 -6.60
CA ARG A 610 -16.06 -30.01 -7.31
C ARG A 610 -16.03 -30.46 -8.77
N GLY A 611 -14.88 -30.36 -9.44
CA GLY A 611 -14.66 -30.82 -10.81
C GLY A 611 -14.59 -32.36 -10.95
N ARG A 612 -14.38 -33.08 -9.85
CA ARG A 612 -14.08 -34.52 -9.80
C ARG A 612 -12.77 -34.90 -10.51
N TYR A 613 -11.80 -33.98 -10.50
CA TYR A 613 -10.48 -34.23 -11.06
C TYR A 613 -9.66 -35.13 -10.12
N THR A 614 -8.92 -36.07 -10.71
CA THR A 614 -8.14 -37.11 -10.04
C THR A 614 -6.66 -37.12 -10.47
N PHE A 615 -6.28 -36.33 -11.47
CA PHE A 615 -4.89 -36.15 -11.88
C PHE A 615 -3.96 -35.68 -10.72
N SER A 616 -2.68 -36.02 -10.81
CA SER A 616 -1.68 -35.63 -9.80
C SER A 616 -1.50 -34.11 -9.76
N ALA A 617 -1.61 -33.53 -8.57
CA ALA A 617 -1.56 -32.09 -8.35
C ALA A 617 -0.54 -31.70 -7.25
N ALA A 618 0.26 -30.68 -7.55
CA ALA A 618 1.14 -29.98 -6.63
C ALA A 618 0.68 -28.51 -6.47
N ILE A 619 1.03 -27.90 -5.35
CA ILE A 619 0.63 -26.55 -4.95
C ILE A 619 1.88 -25.71 -4.75
N ASP A 620 1.98 -24.62 -5.49
CA ASP A 620 2.95 -23.55 -5.28
C ASP A 620 2.21 -22.32 -4.73
N LYS A 621 1.94 -22.35 -3.42
CA LYS A 621 1.07 -21.36 -2.76
C LYS A 621 1.57 -19.92 -2.93
N ASP A 622 2.89 -19.75 -2.93
CA ASP A 622 3.53 -18.44 -2.85
C ASP A 622 4.22 -18.06 -4.19
N GLY A 623 4.38 -19.02 -5.13
CA GLY A 623 5.01 -18.82 -6.45
C GLY A 623 6.54 -18.96 -6.43
N THR A 624 7.11 -19.35 -5.29
CA THR A 624 8.56 -19.47 -5.07
C THR A 624 9.12 -20.78 -5.64
N GLY A 625 8.37 -21.89 -5.54
CA GLY A 625 8.83 -23.20 -6.00
C GLY A 625 8.97 -23.28 -7.52
N SER A 626 8.19 -22.50 -8.25
CA SER A 626 8.15 -22.46 -9.72
C SER A 626 8.84 -21.23 -10.32
N ALA A 627 9.44 -20.34 -9.50
CA ALA A 627 10.00 -19.08 -9.96
C ALA A 627 11.04 -19.23 -11.09
N ASN A 628 11.88 -20.27 -11.01
CA ASN A 628 12.91 -20.58 -12.01
C ASN A 628 12.35 -21.00 -13.39
N TYR A 629 11.05 -21.32 -13.48
CA TYR A 629 10.38 -21.65 -14.74
C TYR A 629 9.86 -20.42 -15.49
N GLN A 630 9.87 -19.24 -14.85
CA GLN A 630 9.48 -17.95 -15.45
C GLN A 630 8.07 -17.98 -16.08
N ILE A 631 7.11 -18.63 -15.43
CA ILE A 631 5.74 -18.80 -15.94
C ILE A 631 4.97 -17.48 -15.91
N THR A 632 4.87 -16.82 -17.07
CA THR A 632 4.05 -15.62 -17.26
C THR A 632 2.63 -15.97 -17.73
N THR A 633 2.49 -16.91 -18.67
CA THR A 633 1.20 -17.30 -19.25
C THR A 633 0.69 -18.64 -18.72
N LEU A 634 -0.64 -18.75 -18.59
CA LEU A 634 -1.32 -19.95 -18.14
C LEU A 634 -2.38 -20.43 -19.15
N PRO A 635 -2.47 -21.75 -19.44
CA PRO A 635 -1.60 -22.81 -18.98
C PRO A 635 -0.23 -22.78 -19.69
N THR A 636 0.80 -23.36 -19.07
CA THR A 636 2.07 -23.66 -19.73
C THR A 636 2.48 -25.10 -19.46
N HIS A 637 2.89 -25.81 -20.50
CA HIS A 637 3.21 -27.24 -20.50
C HIS A 637 4.71 -27.45 -20.78
N PHE A 638 5.36 -28.28 -19.97
CA PHE A 638 6.73 -28.74 -20.15
C PHE A 638 6.71 -30.24 -20.42
N PHE A 639 7.31 -30.65 -21.53
CA PHE A 639 7.44 -32.04 -21.95
C PHE A 639 8.85 -32.52 -21.59
N ILE A 640 8.94 -33.40 -20.61
CA ILE A 640 10.19 -33.78 -19.93
C ILE A 640 10.46 -35.25 -20.19
N ASP A 641 11.66 -35.56 -20.71
CA ASP A 641 12.05 -36.93 -20.99
C ASP A 641 12.34 -37.75 -19.73
N SER A 642 12.57 -39.05 -19.92
CA SER A 642 12.86 -40.00 -18.83
C SER A 642 14.13 -39.67 -18.02
N SER A 643 15.01 -38.82 -18.55
CA SER A 643 16.25 -38.35 -17.88
C SER A 643 16.08 -37.02 -17.14
N GLY A 644 14.91 -36.37 -17.22
CA GLY A 644 14.63 -35.08 -16.60
C GLY A 644 15.03 -33.87 -17.45
N ILE A 645 15.23 -34.04 -18.76
CA ILE A 645 15.55 -32.94 -19.69
C ILE A 645 14.26 -32.43 -20.34
N ILE A 646 14.10 -31.11 -20.38
CA ILE A 646 12.97 -30.43 -21.04
C ILE A 646 13.19 -30.49 -22.56
N GLN A 647 12.36 -31.26 -23.25
CA GLN A 647 12.43 -31.43 -24.71
C GLN A 647 11.59 -30.37 -25.44
N GLU A 648 10.43 -30.00 -24.90
CA GLU A 648 9.58 -28.96 -25.47
C GLU A 648 8.85 -28.17 -24.37
N ILE A 649 8.57 -26.89 -24.64
CA ILE A 649 7.69 -26.04 -23.83
C ILE A 649 6.57 -25.53 -24.73
N HIS A 650 5.32 -25.64 -24.29
CA HIS A 650 4.14 -25.14 -25.01
C HIS A 650 3.31 -24.21 -24.13
N VAL A 651 2.88 -23.09 -24.68
CA VAL A 651 2.10 -22.05 -23.98
C VAL A 651 0.69 -21.99 -24.57
N GLY A 652 -0.33 -22.04 -23.71
CA GLY A 652 -1.73 -22.10 -24.12
C GLY A 652 -2.31 -23.53 -24.17
N VAL A 653 -3.60 -23.61 -24.52
CA VAL A 653 -4.42 -24.84 -24.45
C VAL A 653 -3.99 -25.85 -25.53
N LEU A 654 -3.86 -27.12 -25.15
CA LEU A 654 -3.59 -28.24 -26.04
C LEU A 654 -4.68 -29.32 -25.95
N GLU A 655 -5.12 -29.80 -27.11
CA GLU A 655 -5.98 -30.98 -27.25
C GLU A 655 -5.27 -32.26 -26.77
N LYS A 656 -6.04 -33.21 -26.22
CA LYS A 656 -5.54 -34.51 -25.71
C LYS A 656 -4.68 -35.26 -26.74
N SER A 657 -5.11 -35.28 -28.00
CA SER A 657 -4.41 -35.91 -29.11
C SER A 657 -2.98 -35.35 -29.29
N LYS A 658 -2.83 -34.03 -29.17
CA LYS A 658 -1.54 -33.34 -29.26
C LYS A 658 -0.68 -33.51 -28.01
N LEU A 659 -1.28 -33.62 -26.82
CA LEU A 659 -0.56 -33.96 -25.60
C LEU A 659 0.05 -35.37 -25.68
N LEU A 660 -0.76 -36.38 -26.06
CA LEU A 660 -0.29 -37.76 -26.24
C LEU A 660 0.81 -37.85 -27.32
N GLU A 661 0.58 -37.27 -28.51
CA GLU A 661 1.57 -37.23 -29.59
C GLU A 661 2.92 -36.66 -29.12
N LYS A 662 2.92 -35.61 -28.30
CA LYS A 662 4.15 -35.03 -27.76
C LYS A 662 4.80 -35.89 -26.70
N ILE A 663 4.02 -36.48 -25.78
CA ILE A 663 4.54 -37.35 -24.72
C ILE A 663 5.16 -38.62 -25.31
N ASP A 664 4.51 -39.24 -26.30
CA ASP A 664 5.00 -40.48 -26.94
C ASP A 664 6.36 -40.25 -27.64
N ASN A 665 6.52 -39.08 -28.27
CA ASN A 665 7.74 -38.65 -28.96
C ASN A 665 8.90 -38.24 -28.03
N LEU A 666 8.73 -38.22 -26.70
CA LEU A 666 9.83 -38.01 -25.74
C LEU A 666 10.78 -39.21 -25.70
N ASN A 667 12.00 -39.01 -25.18
CA ASN A 667 13.02 -40.06 -25.06
C ASN A 667 12.85 -40.94 -23.80
#